data_AF-A0A453JC59-F1
#
_entry.id   AF-A0A453JC59-F1
#
_cell.length_a   1.000
_cell.length_b   1.000
_cell.length_c   1.000
_cell.angle_alpha   90.00
_cell.angle_beta   90.00
_cell.angle_gamma   90.00
#
_symmetry.space_group_name_H-M   'P 1'
#
loop_
_entity.id
_entity.type
_entity.pdbx_description
1 polymer ?
#
loop_
_entity_poly.entity_id
_entity_poly.type
_entity_poly.pdbx_seq_one_letter_code
_entity_poly.pdbx_strand_id
1 'polypeptide(L)'
;MDSGKYVRYTPEQVETLERVYADCPKPTSSRRQQLLRECPILANIEARQIKVWFQNRRCRDKLRKESSRLESVNRKVSAMNKLLMEENERLQKQVSQLVHENAQVRQQLQNTSMANDASCESNVTTPQNPIRDASNPSGLLSIAEETLTEFLSKATGTAIEWVQMPGMKPGPDSVGIVAISHGCRGVAARACGLVNLEPTKVVEILKDRPSWFRDCRSLEVFTVLPGANGGTIELVYTQLYAPTTLVPARDFWTLRYTTIVEDGSLVVCERSLSGSGGGPSAASAQQFVRAEMLPSGYLVRPCDGGGSIVHIVDHLEFEAWNIPEVLRPLYESSRVVAQKMTTAALRHIRQIAQETSGEVVYALGRQPAVLRTFSQRLSRGFNDAISGFNDDGWSIMAGDGIEDVVVACNSTKKIRNVSNGVNAFEALGGTICAKASMLLQSVPPAILVRFLREHRSEWADYSMDAYLASAVKTSTCSFPGLRPMRFSGSQIIMPLAHTVENEEILEVVRLEGQPLSHDEVLLSRDIDMLQLCTGIDEKSVGSSFQLVFAPIDDFPDDAPLVSSGFRVIPLDMKTDVVSSGRTLDLASSLEVGSTAAQASGASPDDCNVRSVLTIAFQFPYELHLQDSVAAMARQYVRSIVSAVQRVSIAISPSQSGLNAGQRILSGLPEAATLARWICQSYHYHLGVELLTQSDVAGEALLKMLWHYQDAILCCSFKEVPVFTFANKAGLDMLETSLVALQDLTLDKIFDEPGRKALFSEISKLVEEGHVYLPSGVCMSGMGRHVSFDQAVAWKVLGEDSSVHCLALCFVNWSFV
;
A
#
# COMPACT_ATOMS: atom_id res chain seq x y z
N MET A 1 39.84 16.31 55.67
CA MET A 1 39.67 17.48 54.79
C MET A 1 38.85 17.03 53.61
N ASP A 2 37.52 17.09 53.72
CA ASP A 2 36.60 16.76 52.63
C ASP A 2 36.28 18.02 51.84
N SER A 3 36.90 18.15 50.68
CA SER A 3 36.57 19.18 49.69
C SER A 3 35.89 18.55 48.48
N GLY A 4 34.65 18.09 48.67
CA GLY A 4 33.71 18.07 47.56
C GLY A 4 33.43 19.51 47.16
N LYS A 5 33.70 19.88 45.89
CA LYS A 5 33.10 21.03 45.18
C LYS A 5 33.67 21.11 43.76
N TYR A 6 32.86 20.68 42.79
CA TYR A 6 32.91 21.01 41.35
C TYR A 6 34.30 21.23 40.71
N VAL A 7 34.75 20.26 39.92
CA VAL A 7 35.87 20.45 38.99
C VAL A 7 35.50 21.54 37.99
N ARG A 8 36.20 22.69 38.06
CA ARG A 8 36.15 23.71 37.02
C ARG A 8 37.21 23.38 35.98
N TYR A 9 36.74 23.01 34.79
CA TYR A 9 37.59 22.83 33.62
C TYR A 9 38.05 24.20 33.11
N THR A 10 39.31 24.31 32.69
CA THR A 10 39.79 25.51 31.97
C THR A 10 39.15 25.56 30.58
N PRO A 11 39.10 26.74 29.92
CA PRO A 11 38.56 26.86 28.56
C PRO A 11 39.22 25.90 27.56
N GLU A 12 40.54 25.74 27.65
CA GLU A 12 41.34 24.83 26.80
C GLU A 12 41.01 23.35 27.06
N GLN A 13 40.76 22.98 28.32
CA GLN A 13 40.30 21.65 28.68
C GLN A 13 38.89 21.37 28.14
N VAL A 14 37.98 22.35 28.23
CA VAL A 14 36.63 22.24 27.65
C VAL A 14 36.71 22.10 26.14
N GLU A 15 37.49 22.91 25.45
CA GLU A 15 37.64 22.85 23.99
C GLU A 15 38.17 21.48 23.54
N THR A 16 39.17 20.94 24.25
CA THR A 16 39.70 19.61 23.97
C THR A 16 38.65 18.52 24.19
N LEU A 17 37.89 18.59 25.28
CA LEU A 17 36.81 17.64 25.57
C LEU A 17 35.65 17.77 24.55
N GLU A 18 35.34 18.99 24.08
CA GLU A 18 34.34 19.23 23.05
C GLU A 18 34.77 18.69 21.68
N ARG A 19 36.05 18.83 21.31
CA ARG A 19 36.61 18.24 20.09
C ARG A 19 36.48 16.72 20.11
N VAL A 20 36.86 16.09 21.23
CA VAL A 20 36.75 14.64 21.41
C VAL A 20 35.29 14.18 21.46
N TYR A 21 34.38 15.00 21.96
CA TYR A 21 32.95 14.72 21.96
C TYR A 21 32.33 14.71 20.57
N ALA A 22 32.81 15.57 19.67
CA ALA A 22 32.40 15.55 18.27
C ALA A 22 32.76 14.21 17.59
N ASP A 23 33.93 13.66 17.91
CA ASP A 23 34.40 12.39 17.32
C ASP A 23 33.82 11.15 18.03
N CYS A 24 33.74 11.16 19.37
CA CYS A 24 33.34 10.02 20.16
C CYS A 24 32.52 10.43 21.40
N PRO A 25 31.18 10.57 21.28
CA PRO A 25 30.32 11.03 22.37
C PRO A 25 30.12 10.01 23.50
N LYS A 26 30.53 8.75 23.31
CA LYS A 26 30.50 7.67 24.32
C LYS A 26 31.87 6.97 24.44
N PRO A 27 32.92 7.65 24.93
CA PRO A 27 34.25 7.07 24.98
C PRO A 27 34.31 5.87 25.95
N THR A 28 34.95 4.78 25.53
CA THR A 28 35.21 3.60 26.36
C THR A 28 36.19 3.90 27.49
N SER A 29 36.33 2.99 28.46
CA SER A 29 37.28 3.19 29.56
C SER A 29 38.72 3.29 29.08
N SER A 30 39.10 2.46 28.11
CA SER A 30 40.42 2.50 27.46
C SER A 30 40.64 3.82 26.71
N ARG A 31 39.65 4.30 25.94
CA ARG A 31 39.75 5.58 25.23
C ARG A 31 39.91 6.77 26.18
N ARG A 32 39.22 6.77 27.33
CA ARG A 32 39.40 7.80 28.37
C ARG A 32 40.80 7.80 28.98
N GLN A 33 41.39 6.61 29.20
CA GLN A 33 42.77 6.51 29.69
C GLN A 33 43.79 6.96 28.64
N GLN A 34 43.54 6.66 27.37
CA GLN A 34 44.35 7.09 26.25
C GLN A 34 44.35 8.62 26.11
N LEU A 35 43.18 9.26 26.21
CA LEU A 35 43.03 10.72 26.20
C LEU A 35 43.87 11.43 27.26
N LEU A 36 43.98 10.84 28.45
CA LEU A 36 44.81 11.39 29.53
C LEU A 36 46.31 11.29 29.24
N ARG A 37 46.73 10.34 28.41
CA ARG A 37 48.14 10.19 27.97
C ARG A 37 48.45 11.09 26.76
N GLU A 38 47.50 11.24 25.86
CA GLU A 38 47.66 11.98 24.59
C GLU A 38 47.51 13.50 24.76
N CYS A 39 46.75 13.95 25.76
CA CYS A 39 46.47 15.37 25.98
C CYS A 39 47.04 15.84 27.33
N PRO A 40 48.26 16.42 27.37
CA PRO A 40 48.87 16.93 28.60
C PRO A 40 48.00 17.96 29.33
N ILE A 41 47.18 18.70 28.58
CA ILE A 41 46.23 19.70 29.08
C ILE A 41 45.16 19.06 30.02
N LEU A 42 44.88 17.76 29.86
CA LEU A 42 43.96 16.99 30.69
C LEU A 42 44.65 16.24 31.84
N ALA A 43 45.96 16.39 32.03
CA ALA A 43 46.74 15.58 33.00
C ALA A 43 46.27 15.72 34.45
N ASN A 44 45.63 16.84 34.81
CA ASN A 44 45.08 17.10 36.14
C ASN A 44 43.61 16.65 36.30
N ILE A 45 43.07 15.89 35.35
CA ILE A 45 41.68 15.41 35.33
C ILE A 45 41.68 13.89 35.48
N GLU A 46 40.80 13.36 36.34
CA GLU A 46 40.64 11.92 36.48
C GLU A 46 39.73 11.32 35.39
N ALA A 47 39.96 10.05 35.03
CA ALA A 47 39.11 9.34 34.06
C ALA A 47 37.62 9.29 34.46
N ARG A 48 37.32 9.32 35.78
CA ARG A 48 35.95 9.42 36.31
C ARG A 48 35.33 10.79 36.02
N GLN A 49 36.11 11.86 36.12
CA GLN A 49 35.66 13.23 35.84
C GLN A 49 35.38 13.42 34.35
N ILE A 50 36.22 12.86 33.46
CA ILE A 50 35.94 12.80 32.01
C ILE A 50 34.62 12.06 31.75
N LYS A 51 34.41 10.89 32.37
CA LYS A 51 33.15 10.14 32.24
C LYS A 51 31.93 10.99 32.61
N VAL A 52 32.00 11.69 33.74
CA VAL A 52 30.92 12.58 34.22
C VAL A 52 30.72 13.76 33.29
N TRP A 53 31.79 14.38 32.76
CA TRP A 53 31.68 15.46 31.78
C TRP A 53 30.93 15.01 30.52
N PHE A 54 31.29 13.85 29.94
CA PHE A 54 30.62 13.30 28.76
C PHE A 54 29.17 12.90 29.06
N GLN A 55 28.86 12.41 30.26
CA GLN A 55 27.48 12.14 30.68
C GLN A 55 26.66 13.43 30.78
N ASN A 56 27.19 14.46 31.43
CA ASN A 56 26.53 15.75 31.60
C ASN A 56 26.38 16.49 30.26
N ARG A 57 27.38 16.41 29.37
CA ARG A 57 27.33 16.97 28.02
C ARG A 57 26.21 16.33 27.21
N ARG A 58 26.10 15.00 27.20
CA ARG A 58 24.98 14.28 26.55
C ARG A 58 23.63 14.66 27.14
N CYS A 59 23.54 14.80 28.47
CA CYS A 59 22.31 15.23 29.13
C CYS A 59 21.93 16.66 28.73
N ARG A 60 22.88 17.59 28.73
CA ARG A 60 22.68 19.00 28.34
C ARG A 60 22.33 19.13 26.86
N ASP A 61 22.96 18.36 25.99
CA ASP A 61 22.62 18.35 24.57
C ASP A 61 21.24 17.77 24.33
N LYS A 62 20.88 16.68 25.04
CA LYS A 62 19.53 16.13 25.00
C LYS A 62 18.50 17.16 25.48
N LEU A 63 18.77 17.85 26.60
CA LEU A 63 17.89 18.89 27.13
C LEU A 63 17.77 20.08 26.17
N ARG A 64 18.87 20.53 25.55
CA ARG A 64 18.84 21.61 24.54
C ARG A 64 18.01 21.19 23.34
N LYS A 65 18.21 19.97 22.81
CA LYS A 65 17.41 19.42 21.71
C LYS A 65 15.92 19.32 22.08
N GLU A 66 15.60 18.82 23.27
CA GLU A 66 14.22 18.75 23.77
C GLU A 66 13.61 20.14 23.98
N SER A 67 14.35 21.13 24.50
CA SER A 67 13.87 22.51 24.65
C SER A 67 13.56 23.13 23.29
N SER A 68 14.46 23.00 22.32
CA SER A 68 14.23 23.48 20.95
C SER A 68 13.06 22.75 20.29
N ARG A 69 12.91 21.44 20.53
CA ARG A 69 11.75 20.65 20.06
C ARG A 69 10.45 21.15 20.69
N LEU A 70 10.44 21.38 22.01
CA LEU A 70 9.29 21.91 22.75
C LEU A 70 8.91 23.32 22.28
N GLU A 71 9.88 24.21 22.06
CA GLU A 71 9.63 25.54 21.51
C GLU A 71 9.06 25.48 20.08
N SER A 72 9.52 24.54 19.26
CA SER A 72 8.97 24.28 17.92
C SER A 72 7.53 23.75 18.01
N VAL A 73 7.28 22.75 18.85
CA VAL A 73 5.92 22.21 19.08
C VAL A 73 5.00 23.28 19.64
N ASN A 74 5.45 24.10 20.59
CA ASN A 74 4.64 25.16 21.18
C ASN A 74 4.26 26.20 20.12
N ARG A 75 5.20 26.58 19.24
CA ARG A 75 4.89 27.44 18.07
C ARG A 75 3.84 26.81 17.15
N LYS A 76 3.97 25.51 16.82
CA LYS A 76 2.99 24.78 16.01
C LYS A 76 1.61 24.73 16.69
N VAL A 77 1.56 24.46 17.99
CA VAL A 77 0.32 24.40 18.77
C VAL A 77 -0.33 25.78 18.88
N SER A 78 0.43 26.85 19.09
CA SER A 78 -0.09 28.22 19.09
C SER A 78 -0.68 28.61 17.73
N ALA A 79 0.01 28.28 16.63
CA ALA A 79 -0.50 28.51 15.28
C ALA A 79 -1.77 27.67 14.99
N MET A 80 -1.78 26.40 15.40
CA MET A 80 -2.95 25.52 15.28
C MET A 80 -4.14 26.01 16.11
N ASN A 81 -3.88 26.49 17.34
CA ASN A 81 -4.91 27.09 18.19
C ASN A 81 -5.49 28.36 17.56
N LYS A 82 -4.65 29.20 16.91
CA LYS A 82 -5.13 30.36 16.15
C LYS A 82 -6.08 29.92 15.03
N LEU A 83 -5.70 28.89 14.26
CA LEU A 83 -6.55 28.30 13.21
C LEU A 83 -7.88 27.74 13.75
N LEU A 84 -7.83 27.01 14.86
CA LEU A 84 -9.03 26.47 15.50
C LEU A 84 -9.94 27.57 16.05
N MET A 85 -9.37 28.66 16.57
CA MET A 85 -10.13 29.83 17.01
C MET A 85 -10.78 30.56 15.84
N GLU A 86 -10.07 30.73 14.72
CA GLU A 86 -10.62 31.31 13.48
C GLU A 86 -11.78 30.47 12.92
N GLU A 87 -11.63 29.13 12.86
CA GLU A 87 -12.73 28.23 12.45
C GLU A 87 -13.89 28.25 13.45
N ASN A 88 -13.63 28.28 14.76
CA ASN A 88 -14.70 28.39 15.77
C ASN A 88 -15.47 29.70 15.65
N GLU A 89 -14.78 30.83 15.47
CA GLU A 89 -15.44 32.13 15.26
C GLU A 89 -16.29 32.11 13.98
N ARG A 90 -15.78 31.49 12.92
CA ARG A 90 -16.51 31.30 11.66
C ARG A 90 -17.75 30.44 11.84
N LEU A 91 -17.62 29.29 12.50
CA LEU A 91 -18.75 28.40 12.81
C LEU A 91 -19.78 29.10 13.69
N GLN A 92 -19.36 29.90 14.67
CA GLN A 92 -20.28 30.72 15.48
C GLN A 92 -21.03 31.76 14.62
N LYS A 93 -20.38 32.40 13.65
CA LYS A 93 -21.04 33.32 12.70
C LYS A 93 -22.06 32.58 11.84
N GLN A 94 -21.70 31.40 11.31
CA GLN A 94 -22.61 30.59 10.50
C GLN A 94 -23.82 30.10 11.30
N VAL A 95 -23.61 29.64 12.54
CA VAL A 95 -24.70 29.27 13.46
C VAL A 95 -25.58 30.47 13.75
N SER A 96 -24.99 31.64 14.01
CA SER A 96 -25.76 32.87 14.28
C SER A 96 -26.63 33.27 13.09
N GLN A 97 -26.09 33.14 11.86
CA GLN A 97 -26.83 33.41 10.63
C GLN A 97 -27.98 32.41 10.44
N LEU A 98 -27.72 31.11 10.57
CA LEU A 98 -28.74 30.07 10.46
C LEU A 98 -29.82 30.18 11.54
N VAL A 99 -29.47 30.63 12.75
CA VAL A 99 -30.44 30.92 13.81
C VAL A 99 -31.32 32.11 13.44
N HIS A 100 -30.74 33.15 12.84
CA HIS A 100 -31.48 34.31 12.36
C HIS A 100 -32.44 33.95 11.20
N GLU A 101 -31.96 33.19 10.22
CA GLU A 101 -32.76 32.69 9.09
C GLU A 101 -33.90 31.77 9.60
N ASN A 102 -33.62 30.86 10.54
CA ASN A 102 -34.66 30.04 11.17
C ASN A 102 -35.69 30.88 11.95
N ALA A 103 -35.27 31.95 12.62
CA ALA A 103 -36.19 32.85 13.30
C ALA A 103 -37.09 33.58 12.29
N GLN A 104 -36.55 34.00 11.15
CA GLN A 104 -37.33 34.60 10.06
C GLN A 104 -38.31 33.61 9.43
N VAL A 105 -37.89 32.37 9.17
CA VAL A 105 -38.78 31.31 8.65
C VAL A 105 -39.89 30.98 9.65
N ARG A 106 -39.57 30.90 10.95
CA ARG A 106 -40.58 30.71 12.01
C ARG A 106 -41.55 31.89 12.10
N GLN A 107 -41.08 33.13 11.92
CA GLN A 107 -41.94 34.31 11.83
C GLN A 107 -42.82 34.29 10.57
N GLN A 108 -42.30 33.88 9.42
CA GLN A 108 -43.08 33.70 8.20
C GLN A 108 -44.16 32.63 8.35
N LEU A 109 -43.84 31.50 9.01
CA LEU A 109 -44.79 30.42 9.31
C LEU A 109 -45.85 30.84 10.34
N GLN A 110 -45.52 31.72 11.29
CA GLN A 110 -46.49 32.30 12.22
C GLN A 110 -47.35 33.38 11.56
N ASN A 111 -46.79 34.19 10.66
CA ASN A 111 -47.51 35.25 9.95
C ASN A 111 -48.42 34.71 8.82
N THR A 112 -48.10 33.54 8.25
CA THR A 112 -48.98 32.84 7.29
C THR A 112 -50.21 32.21 7.94
N SER A 113 -50.28 32.14 9.28
CA SER A 113 -51.53 31.79 9.98
C SER A 113 -52.57 32.94 10.01
N MET A 114 -52.22 34.14 9.53
CA MET A 114 -53.06 35.35 9.59
C MET A 114 -53.30 36.04 8.23
N ALA A 115 -52.85 35.44 7.13
CA ALA A 115 -53.12 35.96 5.80
C ALA A 115 -53.36 34.79 4.82
N ASN A 116 -54.62 34.40 4.67
CA ASN A 116 -55.06 33.69 3.46
C ASN A 116 -55.30 34.70 2.34
N ASP A 117 -55.05 34.23 1.13
CA ASP A 117 -55.34 34.83 -0.17
C ASP A 117 -54.41 35.96 -0.65
N ALA A 118 -53.35 35.56 -1.37
CA ALA A 118 -53.14 36.01 -2.75
C ALA A 118 -52.01 35.24 -3.43
N SER A 119 -52.40 34.48 -4.45
CA SER A 119 -51.65 34.15 -5.68
C SER A 119 -50.41 35.02 -5.94
N CYS A 120 -49.25 34.40 -6.16
CA CYS A 120 -48.23 34.87 -7.10
C CYS A 120 -47.35 33.70 -7.57
N GLU A 121 -47.51 33.32 -8.84
CA GLU A 121 -46.51 32.61 -9.61
C GLU A 121 -45.18 33.38 -9.56
N SER A 122 -44.07 32.69 -9.28
CA SER A 122 -42.74 33.23 -9.57
C SER A 122 -41.97 32.20 -10.38
N ASN A 123 -41.77 32.54 -11.65
CA ASN A 123 -40.90 31.84 -12.58
C ASN A 123 -39.46 31.92 -12.05
N VAL A 124 -38.89 30.79 -11.66
CA VAL A 124 -37.45 30.66 -11.45
C VAL A 124 -36.79 30.64 -12.83
N THR A 125 -36.39 31.79 -13.33
CA THR A 125 -35.40 31.88 -14.41
C THR A 125 -34.05 31.47 -13.84
N THR A 126 -33.66 30.22 -14.06
CA THR A 126 -32.27 29.80 -13.99
C THR A 126 -31.42 30.72 -14.88
N PRO A 127 -30.36 31.35 -14.39
CA PRO A 127 -29.45 32.08 -15.27
C PRO A 127 -28.71 31.05 -16.13
N GLN A 128 -29.16 30.88 -17.37
CA GLN A 128 -28.36 30.24 -18.41
C GLN A 128 -27.15 31.16 -18.65
N ASN A 129 -25.98 30.75 -18.15
CA ASN A 129 -24.73 31.42 -18.44
C ASN A 129 -24.51 31.40 -19.96
N PRO A 130 -24.41 32.56 -20.63
CA PRO A 130 -24.09 32.61 -22.05
C PRO A 130 -22.67 32.09 -22.22
N ILE A 131 -22.50 31.12 -23.12
CA ILE A 131 -21.23 30.57 -23.57
C ILE A 131 -20.35 31.77 -23.98
N ARG A 132 -19.40 32.16 -23.11
CA ARG A 132 -18.42 33.20 -23.41
C ARG A 132 -17.22 32.52 -24.06
N ASP A 133 -16.90 32.96 -25.27
CA ASP A 133 -15.82 32.41 -26.10
C ASP A 133 -14.49 32.36 -25.33
N ALA A 134 -14.00 31.14 -25.08
CA ALA A 134 -12.70 30.86 -24.47
C ALA A 134 -11.51 31.28 -25.37
N SER A 135 -11.77 31.80 -26.56
CA SER A 135 -10.78 32.27 -27.53
C SER A 135 -10.37 33.74 -27.36
N ASN A 136 -11.04 34.51 -26.48
CA ASN A 136 -10.73 35.91 -26.24
C ASN A 136 -10.02 36.12 -24.88
N PRO A 137 -8.86 36.82 -24.80
CA PRO A 137 -8.14 37.06 -23.55
C PRO A 137 -8.97 37.77 -22.45
N SER A 138 -9.93 38.61 -22.82
CA SER A 138 -10.85 39.24 -21.85
C SER A 138 -11.83 38.26 -21.24
N GLY A 139 -12.25 37.24 -22.00
CA GLY A 139 -13.08 36.14 -21.50
C GLY A 139 -12.33 35.28 -20.48
N LEU A 140 -11.07 34.95 -20.76
CA LEU A 140 -10.22 34.17 -19.85
C LEU A 140 -9.95 34.88 -18.52
N LEU A 141 -9.78 36.20 -18.52
CA LEU A 141 -9.62 36.97 -17.28
C LEU A 141 -10.90 36.94 -16.42
N SER A 142 -12.08 37.14 -17.02
CA SER A 142 -13.36 37.02 -16.30
C SER A 142 -13.55 35.63 -15.72
N ILE A 143 -13.15 34.60 -16.47
CA ILE A 143 -13.15 33.21 -16.03
C ILE A 143 -12.22 33.02 -14.82
N ALA A 144 -11.02 33.60 -14.86
CA ALA A 144 -10.05 33.56 -13.76
C ALA A 144 -10.56 34.22 -12.47
N GLU A 145 -11.18 35.40 -12.56
CA GLU A 145 -11.72 36.14 -11.41
C GLU A 145 -12.91 35.44 -10.73
N GLU A 146 -13.81 34.86 -11.53
CA GLU A 146 -14.90 34.02 -11.04
C GLU A 146 -14.35 32.77 -10.33
N THR A 147 -13.36 32.12 -10.94
CA THR A 147 -12.68 30.96 -10.35
C THR A 147 -12.07 31.29 -9.00
N LEU A 148 -11.38 32.43 -8.90
CA LEU A 148 -10.78 32.90 -7.65
C LEU A 148 -11.83 33.06 -6.56
N THR A 149 -12.95 33.71 -6.88
CA THR A 149 -14.04 33.97 -5.93
C THR A 149 -14.66 32.67 -5.41
N GLU A 150 -14.98 31.73 -6.31
CA GLU A 150 -15.55 30.44 -5.93
C GLU A 150 -14.54 29.54 -5.21
N PHE A 151 -13.26 29.57 -5.60
CA PHE A 151 -12.21 28.83 -4.90
C PHE A 151 -12.06 29.32 -3.45
N LEU A 152 -12.01 30.64 -3.24
CA LEU A 152 -11.86 31.23 -1.91
C LEU A 152 -13.03 30.86 -0.98
N SER A 153 -14.27 30.81 -1.48
CA SER A 153 -15.42 30.37 -0.68
C SER A 153 -15.34 28.88 -0.32
N LYS A 154 -14.82 28.02 -1.20
CA LYS A 154 -14.54 26.61 -0.85
C LYS A 154 -13.40 26.47 0.15
N ALA A 155 -12.29 27.18 -0.05
CA ALA A 155 -11.10 27.13 0.79
C ALA A 155 -11.34 27.66 2.22
N THR A 156 -12.23 28.65 2.36
CA THR A 156 -12.68 29.18 3.65
C THR A 156 -13.83 28.37 4.27
N GLY A 157 -14.32 27.35 3.57
CA GLY A 157 -15.32 26.42 4.10
C GLY A 157 -16.77 26.91 4.07
N THR A 158 -17.09 27.92 3.26
CA THR A 158 -18.43 28.52 3.19
C THR A 158 -19.30 27.96 2.07
N ALA A 159 -18.71 27.41 1.01
CA ALA A 159 -19.45 26.98 -0.18
C ALA A 159 -19.88 25.51 -0.20
N ILE A 160 -19.22 24.63 0.55
CA ILE A 160 -19.48 23.18 0.55
C ILE A 160 -19.67 22.72 2.00
N GLU A 161 -20.60 21.80 2.21
CA GLU A 161 -20.74 21.10 3.49
C GLU A 161 -19.58 20.12 3.67
N TRP A 162 -18.63 20.51 4.52
CA TRP A 162 -17.42 19.75 4.79
C TRP A 162 -17.62 18.83 5.99
N VAL A 163 -17.41 17.53 5.79
CA VAL A 163 -17.39 16.53 6.85
C VAL A 163 -15.93 16.12 7.11
N GLN A 164 -15.50 16.17 8.37
CA GLN A 164 -14.14 15.74 8.73
C GLN A 164 -13.92 14.28 8.33
N MET A 165 -12.76 13.98 7.74
CA MET A 165 -12.44 12.64 7.30
C MET A 165 -12.42 11.65 8.49
N PRO A 166 -13.17 10.54 8.43
CA PRO A 166 -13.18 9.52 9.47
C PRO A 166 -11.78 8.94 9.73
N GLY A 167 -11.45 8.69 11.00
CA GLY A 167 -10.16 8.13 11.41
C GLY A 167 -9.02 9.14 11.56
N MET A 168 -9.21 10.40 11.18
CA MET A 168 -8.21 11.46 11.40
C MET A 168 -8.42 12.15 12.74
N LYS A 169 -7.45 12.05 13.65
CA LYS A 169 -7.42 12.83 14.89
C LYS A 169 -6.61 14.11 14.68
N PRO A 170 -7.19 15.31 14.89
CA PRO A 170 -6.43 16.55 14.84
C PRO A 170 -5.42 16.58 15.99
N GLY A 171 -4.20 16.99 15.68
CA GLY A 171 -3.11 17.06 16.65
C GLY A 171 -1.83 17.66 16.07
N PRO A 172 -0.85 18.02 16.92
CA PRO A 172 0.41 18.62 16.47
C PRO A 172 1.22 17.72 15.53
N ASP A 173 1.04 16.40 15.66
CA ASP A 173 1.69 15.38 14.83
C ASP A 173 0.84 14.95 13.63
N SER A 174 -0.39 15.47 13.48
CA SER A 174 -1.25 15.16 12.32
C SER A 174 -0.77 15.85 11.05
N VAL A 175 -1.10 15.29 9.87
CA VAL A 175 -0.85 15.90 8.55
C VAL A 175 -1.47 17.30 8.45
N GLY A 176 -2.66 17.44 9.04
CA GLY A 176 -3.51 18.61 8.98
C GLY A 176 -4.96 18.22 9.24
N ILE A 177 -5.87 19.18 9.12
CA ILE A 177 -7.31 18.96 9.16
C ILE A 177 -7.75 18.64 7.73
N VAL A 178 -8.31 17.45 7.52
CA VAL A 178 -8.83 17.04 6.21
C VAL A 178 -10.33 16.80 6.32
N ALA A 179 -11.06 17.37 5.38
CA ALA A 179 -12.49 17.21 5.23
C ALA A 179 -12.85 16.79 3.81
N ILE A 180 -13.96 16.08 3.68
CA ILE A 180 -14.52 15.61 2.41
C ILE A 180 -15.93 16.17 2.26
N SER A 181 -16.38 16.34 1.02
CA SER A 181 -17.74 16.72 0.74
C SER A 181 -18.72 15.57 0.98
N HIS A 182 -19.96 15.93 1.30
CA HIS A 182 -21.10 15.02 1.28
C HIS A 182 -22.18 15.59 0.35
N GLY A 183 -22.64 14.80 -0.64
CA GLY A 183 -23.76 15.19 -1.50
C GLY A 183 -23.52 16.36 -2.46
N CYS A 184 -22.27 16.74 -2.77
CA CYS A 184 -21.99 17.73 -3.80
C CYS A 184 -21.93 17.10 -5.20
N ARG A 185 -21.96 17.94 -6.25
CA ARG A 185 -21.63 17.49 -7.62
C ARG A 185 -20.18 16.98 -7.63
N GLY A 186 -19.92 15.84 -8.25
CA GLY A 186 -18.59 15.22 -8.27
C GLY A 186 -18.07 14.88 -6.87
N VAL A 187 -16.75 14.88 -6.75
CA VAL A 187 -16.01 14.57 -5.52
C VAL A 187 -15.20 15.76 -5.08
N ALA A 188 -15.20 16.05 -3.78
CA ALA A 188 -14.41 17.16 -3.26
C ALA A 188 -13.75 16.85 -1.91
N ALA A 189 -12.55 17.37 -1.76
CA ALA A 189 -11.72 17.25 -0.58
C ALA A 189 -11.05 18.59 -0.25
N ARG A 190 -10.91 18.88 1.04
CA ARG A 190 -10.25 20.07 1.56
C ARG A 190 -9.25 19.65 2.62
N ALA A 191 -8.02 20.16 2.55
CA ALA A 191 -7.03 20.00 3.62
C ALA A 191 -6.48 21.35 4.06
N CYS A 192 -6.21 21.48 5.35
CA CYS A 192 -5.54 22.63 5.95
C CYS A 192 -4.39 22.16 6.85
N GLY A 193 -3.19 22.73 6.68
CA GLY A 193 -2.04 22.37 7.50
C GLY A 193 -0.96 23.45 7.54
N LEU A 194 -0.08 23.34 8.55
CA LEU A 194 1.08 24.22 8.73
C LEU A 194 2.33 23.59 8.11
N VAL A 195 3.07 24.39 7.34
CA VAL A 195 4.28 23.97 6.64
C VAL A 195 5.39 24.99 6.89
N ASN A 196 6.59 24.52 7.24
CA ASN A 196 7.75 25.38 7.51
C ASN A 196 8.48 25.80 6.22
N LEU A 197 7.73 26.33 5.25
CA LEU A 197 8.23 26.85 3.97
C LEU A 197 7.54 28.19 3.66
N GLU A 198 8.23 29.07 2.94
CA GLU A 198 7.65 30.34 2.47
C GLU A 198 6.55 30.12 1.40
N PRO A 199 5.59 31.06 1.26
CA PRO A 199 4.45 30.87 0.36
C PRO A 199 4.83 30.60 -1.10
N THR A 200 5.84 31.31 -1.61
CA THR A 200 6.40 31.16 -2.96
C THR A 200 6.91 29.74 -3.19
N LYS A 201 7.71 29.22 -2.26
CA LYS A 201 8.28 27.87 -2.34
C LYS A 201 7.21 26.79 -2.29
N VAL A 202 6.19 26.96 -1.45
CA VAL A 202 5.04 26.04 -1.40
C VAL A 202 4.34 25.99 -2.75
N VAL A 203 4.06 27.14 -3.36
CA VAL A 203 3.39 27.21 -4.66
C VAL A 203 4.24 26.62 -5.79
N GLU A 204 5.54 26.86 -5.81
CA GLU A 204 6.46 26.23 -6.78
C GLU A 204 6.37 24.70 -6.73
N ILE A 205 6.44 24.12 -5.52
CA ILE A 205 6.37 22.67 -5.34
C ILE A 205 4.99 22.13 -5.76
N LEU A 206 3.90 22.79 -5.33
CA LEU A 206 2.55 22.32 -5.63
C LEU A 206 2.18 22.43 -7.11
N LYS A 207 2.70 23.44 -7.83
CA LYS A 207 2.50 23.58 -9.28
C LYS A 207 3.17 22.47 -10.08
N ASP A 208 4.27 21.90 -9.60
CA ASP A 208 4.97 20.76 -10.22
C ASP A 208 4.29 19.42 -9.82
N ARG A 209 3.04 19.22 -10.27
CA ARG A 209 2.25 18.01 -9.97
C ARG A 209 3.00 16.70 -10.26
N PRO A 210 3.71 16.51 -11.38
CA PRO A 210 4.43 15.27 -11.66
C PRO A 210 5.48 14.89 -10.59
N SER A 211 6.01 15.85 -9.84
CA SER A 211 6.98 15.57 -8.76
C SER A 211 6.36 14.92 -7.52
N TRP A 212 5.06 15.07 -7.28
CA TRP A 212 4.46 14.61 -6.02
C TRP A 212 3.18 13.81 -6.21
N PHE A 213 2.42 14.08 -7.26
CA PHE A 213 1.18 13.38 -7.53
C PHE A 213 1.45 12.14 -8.37
N ARG A 214 1.49 10.97 -7.72
CA ARG A 214 1.84 9.68 -8.35
C ARG A 214 0.94 9.31 -9.55
N ASP A 215 -0.32 9.73 -9.52
CA ASP A 215 -1.27 9.45 -10.60
C ASP A 215 -1.15 10.49 -11.74
N CYS A 216 -0.34 11.55 -11.61
CA CYS A 216 -0.06 12.51 -12.69
C CYS A 216 1.03 11.98 -13.63
N ARG A 217 0.67 11.79 -14.90
CA ARG A 217 1.60 11.40 -15.97
C ARG A 217 2.41 12.60 -16.47
N SER A 218 1.71 13.67 -16.80
CA SER A 218 2.29 14.86 -17.39
C SER A 218 1.44 16.09 -17.08
N LEU A 219 2.11 17.24 -17.07
CA LEU A 219 1.51 18.55 -16.93
C LEU A 219 2.23 19.48 -17.89
N GLU A 220 1.51 20.03 -18.86
CA GLU A 220 2.04 20.93 -19.88
C GLU A 220 1.32 22.28 -19.81
N VAL A 221 2.12 23.35 -19.74
CA VAL A 221 1.62 24.73 -19.79
C VAL A 221 1.72 25.22 -21.24
N PHE A 222 0.58 25.42 -21.89
CA PHE A 222 0.51 25.79 -23.30
C PHE A 222 0.70 27.29 -23.52
N THR A 223 0.09 28.09 -22.68
CA THR A 223 0.06 29.54 -22.81
C THR A 223 0.11 30.18 -21.43
N VAL A 224 0.87 31.26 -21.31
CA VAL A 224 0.88 32.13 -20.12
C VAL A 224 0.43 33.53 -20.53
N LEU A 225 -0.57 34.05 -19.84
CA LEU A 225 -1.16 35.36 -20.07
C LEU A 225 -1.07 36.20 -18.78
N PRO A 226 -0.93 37.54 -18.89
CA PRO A 226 -1.03 38.41 -17.74
C PRO A 226 -2.46 38.40 -17.19
N GLY A 227 -2.59 38.26 -15.88
CA GLY A 227 -3.86 38.38 -15.15
C GLY A 227 -4.01 39.75 -14.48
N ALA A 228 -5.10 39.93 -13.73
CA ALA A 228 -5.32 41.13 -12.92
C ALA A 228 -4.29 41.23 -11.77
N ASN A 229 -4.00 42.46 -11.33
CA ASN A 229 -3.16 42.75 -10.15
C ASN A 229 -1.76 42.10 -10.18
N GLY A 230 -1.16 41.95 -11.36
CA GLY A 230 0.14 41.30 -11.51
C GLY A 230 0.11 39.77 -11.40
N GLY A 231 -1.08 39.16 -11.41
CA GLY A 231 -1.26 37.72 -11.49
C GLY A 231 -0.93 37.14 -12.86
N THR A 232 -0.93 35.81 -12.95
CA THR A 232 -0.64 35.06 -14.17
C THR A 232 -1.73 34.02 -14.43
N ILE A 233 -2.22 33.99 -15.66
CA ILE A 233 -3.17 32.99 -16.16
C ILE A 233 -2.41 31.99 -17.03
N GLU A 234 -2.56 30.71 -16.75
CA GLU A 234 -1.89 29.61 -17.44
C GLU A 234 -2.94 28.66 -18.01
N LEU A 235 -2.81 28.28 -19.28
CA LEU A 235 -3.59 27.19 -19.86
C LEU A 235 -2.83 25.89 -19.69
N VAL A 236 -3.40 24.96 -18.91
CA VAL A 236 -2.72 23.77 -18.44
C VAL A 236 -3.44 22.51 -18.91
N TYR A 237 -2.70 21.63 -19.57
CA TYR A 237 -3.14 20.28 -19.90
C TYR A 237 -2.51 19.30 -18.92
N THR A 238 -3.33 18.55 -18.19
CA THR A 238 -2.85 17.54 -17.23
C THR A 238 -3.35 16.17 -17.65
N GLN A 239 -2.47 15.17 -17.67
CA GLN A 239 -2.82 13.77 -17.92
C GLN A 239 -2.63 12.96 -16.65
N LEU A 240 -3.61 12.12 -16.32
CA LEU A 240 -3.57 11.19 -15.21
C LEU A 240 -3.49 9.74 -15.71
N TYR A 241 -2.72 8.91 -15.02
CA TYR A 241 -2.66 7.48 -15.24
C TYR A 241 -3.99 6.79 -14.93
N ALA A 242 -4.24 5.65 -15.58
CA ALA A 242 -5.33 4.76 -15.18
C ALA A 242 -4.96 4.05 -13.87
N PRO A 243 -5.85 4.01 -12.86
CA PRO A 243 -5.55 3.33 -11.60
C PRO A 243 -5.47 1.80 -11.74
N THR A 244 -6.16 1.23 -12.73
CA THR A 244 -6.20 -0.22 -13.03
C THR A 244 -6.26 -0.42 -14.55
N THR A 245 -6.08 -1.66 -15.03
CA THR A 245 -6.19 -1.98 -16.47
C THR A 245 -7.64 -2.07 -16.97
N LEU A 246 -8.64 -1.93 -16.09
CA LEU A 246 -10.06 -2.11 -16.40
C LEU A 246 -10.79 -0.80 -16.71
N VAL A 247 -10.10 0.33 -16.55
CA VAL A 247 -10.67 1.67 -16.71
C VAL A 247 -9.68 2.54 -17.50
N PRO A 248 -10.15 3.45 -18.36
CA PRO A 248 -9.27 4.30 -19.17
C PRO A 248 -8.49 5.29 -18.31
N ALA A 249 -7.61 6.09 -18.90
CA ALA A 249 -6.93 7.21 -18.22
C ALA A 249 -7.78 8.48 -18.25
N ARG A 250 -7.43 9.54 -17.48
CA ARG A 250 -8.13 10.84 -17.52
C ARG A 250 -7.22 11.97 -17.96
N ASP A 251 -7.80 12.96 -18.61
CA ASP A 251 -7.13 14.23 -18.85
C ASP A 251 -7.97 15.42 -18.39
N PHE A 252 -7.30 16.54 -18.16
CA PHE A 252 -7.89 17.82 -17.77
C PHE A 252 -7.37 18.92 -18.68
N TRP A 253 -8.26 19.80 -19.09
CA TRP A 253 -7.91 21.03 -19.80
C TRP A 253 -8.42 22.22 -19.02
N THR A 254 -7.48 22.96 -18.42
CA THR A 254 -7.79 23.90 -17.34
C THR A 254 -7.16 25.27 -17.55
N LEU A 255 -7.80 26.26 -16.95
CA LEU A 255 -7.24 27.57 -16.71
C LEU A 255 -6.78 27.63 -15.25
N ARG A 256 -5.48 27.86 -15.04
CA ARG A 256 -4.85 28.06 -13.74
C ARG A 256 -4.50 29.53 -13.56
N TYR A 257 -5.06 30.17 -12.56
CA TYR A 257 -4.80 31.57 -12.21
C TYR A 257 -3.99 31.65 -10.92
N THR A 258 -2.88 32.38 -10.94
CA THR A 258 -2.04 32.65 -9.77
C THR A 258 -2.03 34.14 -9.48
N THR A 259 -2.34 34.53 -8.25
CA THR A 259 -2.38 35.93 -7.84
C THR A 259 -2.06 36.09 -6.36
N ILE A 260 -1.75 37.32 -5.95
CA ILE A 260 -1.53 37.69 -4.55
C ILE A 260 -2.73 38.53 -4.12
N VAL A 261 -3.34 38.16 -2.99
CA VAL A 261 -4.48 38.88 -2.40
C VAL A 261 -3.96 40.01 -1.51
N GLU A 262 -4.80 40.99 -1.20
CA GLU A 262 -4.44 42.20 -0.44
C GLU A 262 -3.81 41.92 0.93
N ASP A 263 -4.15 40.79 1.55
CA ASP A 263 -3.60 40.33 2.83
C ASP A 263 -2.18 39.72 2.72
N GLY A 264 -1.60 39.69 1.52
CA GLY A 264 -0.31 39.08 1.23
C GLY A 264 -0.36 37.56 1.02
N SER A 265 -1.56 36.95 1.03
CA SER A 265 -1.74 35.54 0.75
C SER A 265 -1.55 35.24 -0.74
N LEU A 266 -0.87 34.15 -1.05
CA LEU A 266 -0.68 33.68 -2.42
C LEU A 266 -1.76 32.66 -2.75
N VAL A 267 -2.48 32.89 -3.85
CA VAL A 267 -3.58 32.03 -4.30
C VAL A 267 -3.27 31.47 -5.68
N VAL A 268 -3.46 30.17 -5.83
CA VAL A 268 -3.49 29.48 -7.12
C VAL A 268 -4.83 28.80 -7.23
N CYS A 269 -5.66 29.19 -8.18
CA CYS A 269 -6.95 28.54 -8.42
C CYS A 269 -7.04 28.03 -9.86
N GLU A 270 -7.65 26.88 -10.05
CA GLU A 270 -7.73 26.17 -11.32
C GLU A 270 -9.16 25.70 -11.57
N ARG A 271 -9.59 25.79 -12.84
CA ARG A 271 -10.86 25.21 -13.29
C ARG A 271 -10.78 24.73 -14.73
N SER A 272 -11.57 23.74 -15.08
CA SER A 272 -11.75 23.30 -16.45
C SER A 272 -12.42 24.38 -17.29
N LEU A 273 -11.99 24.50 -18.54
CA LEU A 273 -12.67 25.34 -19.53
C LEU A 273 -13.87 24.58 -20.10
N SER A 274 -15.08 25.07 -19.86
CA SER A 274 -16.31 24.48 -20.39
C SER A 274 -16.37 24.62 -21.91
N GLY A 275 -16.47 23.52 -22.64
CA GLY A 275 -16.51 23.49 -24.10
C GLY A 275 -15.63 22.37 -24.65
N SER A 276 -16.24 21.48 -25.42
CA SER A 276 -15.68 20.28 -26.02
C SER A 276 -14.61 20.56 -27.09
N GLY A 277 -13.54 21.26 -26.74
CA GLY A 277 -12.30 21.12 -27.47
C GLY A 277 -11.72 19.76 -27.13
N GLY A 278 -11.47 18.93 -28.16
CA GLY A 278 -10.41 17.93 -28.03
C GLY A 278 -9.20 18.67 -27.45
N GLY A 279 -8.51 18.07 -26.49
CA GLY A 279 -7.33 18.69 -25.91
C GLY A 279 -6.33 19.16 -26.99
N PRO A 280 -5.18 19.72 -26.61
CA PRO A 280 -4.20 20.23 -27.57
C PRO A 280 -3.82 19.25 -28.70
N SER A 281 -4.03 17.93 -28.51
CA SER A 281 -3.93 16.90 -29.54
C SER A 281 -5.22 16.08 -29.68
N ALA A 282 -5.79 16.02 -30.90
CA ALA A 282 -6.93 15.16 -31.24
C ALA A 282 -6.58 13.66 -31.22
N ALA A 283 -5.30 13.31 -31.41
CA ALA A 283 -4.83 11.92 -31.37
C ALA A 283 -4.73 11.40 -29.92
N SER A 284 -4.24 12.23 -29.00
CA SER A 284 -4.15 11.87 -27.58
C SER A 284 -5.52 11.77 -26.94
N ALA A 285 -6.51 12.56 -27.40
CA ALA A 285 -7.89 12.54 -26.88
C ALA A 285 -8.59 11.16 -26.97
N GLN A 286 -8.11 10.21 -27.78
CA GLN A 286 -8.71 8.87 -27.89
C GLN A 286 -8.33 7.93 -26.74
N GLN A 287 -7.25 8.20 -26.00
CA GLN A 287 -6.76 7.34 -24.90
C GLN A 287 -7.18 7.82 -23.51
N PHE A 288 -7.84 8.99 -23.42
CA PHE A 288 -8.25 9.62 -22.17
C PHE A 288 -9.74 9.94 -22.17
N VAL A 289 -10.36 9.81 -21.01
CA VAL A 289 -11.69 10.39 -20.74
C VAL A 289 -11.48 11.78 -20.14
N ARG A 290 -12.09 12.80 -20.75
CA ARG A 290 -12.00 14.18 -20.27
C ARG A 290 -12.76 14.33 -18.97
N ALA A 291 -12.03 14.59 -17.90
CA ALA A 291 -12.59 14.93 -16.60
C ALA A 291 -12.73 16.45 -16.44
N GLU A 292 -13.59 16.87 -15.52
CA GLU A 292 -13.83 18.27 -15.22
C GLU A 292 -13.26 18.63 -13.84
N MET A 293 -12.44 19.68 -13.79
CA MET A 293 -12.00 20.29 -12.54
C MET A 293 -12.92 21.48 -12.26
N LEU A 294 -13.68 21.38 -11.19
CA LEU A 294 -14.41 22.53 -10.65
C LEU A 294 -13.44 23.41 -9.86
N PRO A 295 -13.78 24.68 -9.53
CA PRO A 295 -12.84 25.59 -8.89
C PRO A 295 -12.15 24.97 -7.68
N SER A 296 -10.85 24.73 -7.87
CA SER A 296 -9.91 23.99 -7.03
C SER A 296 -8.61 24.77 -6.90
N GLY A 297 -7.71 24.39 -6.00
CA GLY A 297 -6.40 25.01 -5.90
C GLY A 297 -5.84 25.15 -4.49
N TYR A 298 -4.99 26.15 -4.30
CA TYR A 298 -4.17 26.37 -3.11
C TYR A 298 -4.29 27.82 -2.62
N LEU A 299 -4.59 27.99 -1.33
CA LEU A 299 -4.50 29.27 -0.63
C LEU A 299 -3.36 29.16 0.40
N VAL A 300 -2.31 29.93 0.20
CA VAL A 300 -1.09 29.88 1.01
C VAL A 300 -0.90 31.20 1.74
N ARG A 301 -1.06 31.17 3.06
CA ARG A 301 -0.99 32.36 3.91
C ARG A 301 0.32 32.36 4.70
N PRO A 302 1.06 33.48 4.74
CA PRO A 302 2.24 33.60 5.59
C PRO A 302 1.86 33.47 7.08
N CYS A 303 2.74 32.88 7.89
CA CYS A 303 2.53 32.71 9.33
C CYS A 303 3.52 33.55 10.16
N ASP A 304 3.04 34.16 11.24
CA ASP A 304 3.85 34.90 12.20
C ASP A 304 4.85 33.94 12.89
N GLY A 305 6.16 34.11 12.60
CA GLY A 305 7.22 33.24 13.13
C GLY A 305 7.87 32.29 12.10
N GLY A 306 7.52 32.43 10.82
CA GLY A 306 8.11 31.68 9.71
C GLY A 306 7.24 30.51 9.24
N GLY A 307 7.23 30.26 7.93
CA GLY A 307 6.40 29.22 7.31
C GLY A 307 5.07 29.72 6.75
N SER A 308 4.20 28.78 6.39
CA SER A 308 2.92 29.04 5.73
C SER A 308 1.80 28.15 6.26
N ILE A 309 0.59 28.72 6.31
CA ILE A 309 -0.67 27.99 6.46
C ILE A 309 -1.19 27.69 5.05
N VAL A 310 -1.36 26.42 4.73
CA VAL A 310 -1.75 25.96 3.40
C VAL A 310 -3.16 25.39 3.46
N HIS A 311 -4.04 25.91 2.61
CA HIS A 311 -5.37 25.35 2.33
C HIS A 311 -5.34 24.77 0.92
N ILE A 312 -5.72 23.51 0.80
CA ILE A 312 -5.82 22.78 -0.47
C ILE A 312 -7.29 22.41 -0.66
N VAL A 313 -7.83 22.70 -1.84
CA VAL A 313 -9.18 22.26 -2.23
C VAL A 313 -9.08 21.56 -3.58
N ASP A 314 -9.57 20.33 -3.62
CA ASP A 314 -9.69 19.55 -4.83
C ASP A 314 -11.16 19.22 -5.05
N HIS A 315 -11.71 19.64 -6.18
CA HIS A 315 -13.11 19.43 -6.54
C HIS A 315 -13.18 18.98 -8.00
N LEU A 316 -13.46 17.71 -8.21
CA LEU A 316 -13.31 17.02 -9.48
C LEU A 316 -14.57 16.25 -9.86
N GLU A 317 -14.85 16.18 -11.15
CA GLU A 317 -15.84 15.28 -11.75
C GLU A 317 -15.11 14.38 -12.76
N PHE A 318 -15.18 13.08 -12.54
CA PHE A 318 -14.37 12.10 -13.28
C PHE A 318 -15.18 11.33 -14.34
N GLU A 319 -16.41 11.77 -14.62
CA GLU A 319 -17.32 11.14 -15.58
C GLU A 319 -17.56 9.65 -15.25
N ALA A 320 -17.78 9.35 -13.97
CA ALA A 320 -17.83 7.99 -13.44
C ALA A 320 -18.96 7.12 -14.01
N TRP A 321 -19.98 7.72 -14.62
CA TRP A 321 -21.08 7.01 -15.27
C TRP A 321 -20.62 6.11 -16.43
N ASN A 322 -19.48 6.40 -17.06
CA ASN A 322 -18.85 5.58 -18.12
C ASN A 322 -18.13 4.32 -17.61
N ILE A 323 -18.14 4.08 -16.30
CA ILE A 323 -17.30 3.08 -15.63
C ILE A 323 -18.19 1.96 -15.09
N PRO A 324 -17.71 0.69 -15.13
CA PRO A 324 -18.41 -0.42 -14.48
C PRO A 324 -18.72 -0.11 -13.02
N GLU A 325 -19.94 -0.42 -12.58
CA GLU A 325 -20.46 -0.03 -11.26
C GLU A 325 -19.53 -0.44 -10.11
N VAL A 326 -18.94 -1.63 -10.18
CA VAL A 326 -17.99 -2.14 -9.18
C VAL A 326 -16.72 -1.28 -9.06
N LEU A 327 -16.34 -0.53 -10.09
CA LEU A 327 -15.14 0.31 -10.13
C LEU A 327 -15.44 1.81 -9.96
N ARG A 328 -16.71 2.22 -9.99
CA ARG A 328 -17.12 3.62 -9.76
C ARG A 328 -16.61 4.22 -8.46
N PRO A 329 -16.49 3.49 -7.32
CA PRO A 329 -15.93 4.05 -6.09
C PRO A 329 -14.53 4.65 -6.23
N LEU A 330 -13.75 4.24 -7.24
CA LEU A 330 -12.44 4.84 -7.53
C LEU A 330 -12.52 6.32 -7.96
N TYR A 331 -13.69 6.76 -8.42
CA TYR A 331 -13.94 8.08 -9.02
C TYR A 331 -15.02 8.88 -8.29
N GLU A 332 -15.97 8.20 -7.64
CA GLU A 332 -17.08 8.81 -6.90
C GLU A 332 -16.79 8.98 -5.40
N SER A 333 -15.61 8.54 -4.93
CA SER A 333 -15.23 8.65 -3.52
C SER A 333 -14.38 9.90 -3.24
N SER A 334 -14.95 10.89 -2.55
CA SER A 334 -14.22 12.04 -2.02
C SER A 334 -13.07 11.63 -1.08
N ARG A 335 -13.19 10.47 -0.40
CA ARG A 335 -12.12 9.92 0.44
C ARG A 335 -10.90 9.50 -0.40
N VAL A 336 -11.13 8.89 -1.55
CA VAL A 336 -10.04 8.47 -2.46
C VAL A 336 -9.29 9.71 -2.98
N VAL A 337 -10.01 10.75 -3.41
CA VAL A 337 -9.40 12.03 -3.83
C VAL A 337 -8.59 12.65 -2.70
N ALA A 338 -9.19 12.73 -1.51
CA ALA A 338 -8.53 13.30 -0.35
C ALA A 338 -7.23 12.57 0.01
N GLN A 339 -7.20 11.25 -0.05
CA GLN A 339 -6.01 10.45 0.25
C GLN A 339 -4.95 10.54 -0.84
N LYS A 340 -5.34 10.37 -2.12
CA LYS A 340 -4.41 10.29 -3.26
C LYS A 340 -3.85 11.64 -3.72
N MET A 341 -4.61 12.72 -3.53
CA MET A 341 -4.26 14.02 -4.08
C MET A 341 -4.10 15.07 -2.99
N THR A 342 -5.15 15.36 -2.22
CA THR A 342 -5.15 16.47 -1.26
C THR A 342 -4.17 16.28 -0.10
N THR A 343 -4.21 15.10 0.52
CA THR A 343 -3.35 14.75 1.66
C THR A 343 -1.93 14.45 1.18
N ALA A 344 -1.79 13.81 0.01
CA ALA A 344 -0.49 13.55 -0.60
C ALA A 344 0.28 14.86 -0.89
N ALA A 345 -0.39 15.88 -1.41
CA ALA A 345 0.18 17.21 -1.61
C ALA A 345 0.73 17.81 -0.30
N LEU A 346 -0.10 17.80 0.75
CA LEU A 346 0.25 18.35 2.06
C LEU A 346 1.39 17.57 2.72
N ARG A 347 1.41 16.24 2.60
CA ARG A 347 2.51 15.38 3.07
C ARG A 347 3.81 15.68 2.35
N HIS A 348 3.76 15.83 1.03
CA HIS A 348 4.94 16.07 0.22
C HIS A 348 5.63 17.40 0.57
N ILE A 349 4.87 18.49 0.69
CA ILE A 349 5.45 19.79 1.09
C ILE A 349 5.98 19.77 2.53
N ARG A 350 5.35 19.02 3.45
CA ARG A 350 5.87 18.82 4.81
C ARG A 350 7.16 18.02 4.82
N GLN A 351 7.24 16.97 3.98
CA GLN A 351 8.46 16.18 3.83
C GLN A 351 9.62 17.06 3.33
N ILE A 352 9.42 17.86 2.29
CA ILE A 352 10.45 18.78 1.79
C ILE A 352 10.85 19.81 2.87
N ALA A 353 9.89 20.33 3.63
CA ALA A 353 10.17 21.27 4.71
C ALA A 353 11.09 20.67 5.80
N GLN A 354 10.88 19.41 6.17
CA GLN A 354 11.67 18.71 7.19
C GLN A 354 13.06 18.32 6.73
N GLU A 355 13.20 17.97 5.45
CA GLU A 355 14.51 17.69 4.87
C GLU A 355 15.35 18.96 4.74
N THR A 356 14.71 20.07 4.36
CA THR A 356 15.37 21.38 4.26
C THR A 356 15.81 21.91 5.63
N SER A 357 15.10 21.56 6.70
CA SER A 357 15.48 21.93 8.07
C SER A 357 16.62 21.08 8.65
N GLY A 358 17.01 19.98 8.00
CA GLY A 358 18.03 19.03 8.48
C GLY A 358 17.58 18.19 9.68
N GLU A 359 16.26 18.12 9.95
CA GLU A 359 15.69 17.36 11.08
C GLU A 359 15.69 15.84 10.82
N VAL A 360 15.74 15.42 9.55
CA VAL A 360 15.76 14.02 9.11
C VAL A 360 17.15 13.63 8.60
N VAL A 361 17.78 12.64 9.25
CA VAL A 361 19.06 12.04 8.83
C VAL A 361 18.80 10.60 8.40
N TYR A 362 18.86 10.31 7.10
CA TYR A 362 18.75 8.95 6.59
C TYR A 362 20.00 8.13 6.94
N ALA A 363 19.81 6.87 7.29
CA ALA A 363 20.91 5.93 7.47
C ALA A 363 21.75 5.85 6.17
N LEU A 364 23.08 5.76 6.29
CA LEU A 364 24.07 5.76 5.20
C LEU A 364 24.43 7.11 4.54
N GLY A 365 23.93 8.26 5.01
CA GLY A 365 24.41 9.56 4.51
C GLY A 365 24.06 9.87 3.04
N ARG A 366 23.09 9.15 2.47
CA ARG A 366 22.53 9.43 1.13
C ARG A 366 21.54 10.59 1.20
N GLN A 367 21.49 11.40 0.15
CA GLN A 367 20.59 12.56 0.10
C GLN A 367 19.11 12.11 0.00
N PRO A 368 18.20 12.67 0.84
CA PRO A 368 16.77 12.36 0.79
C PRO A 368 16.14 12.48 -0.61
N ALA A 369 16.60 13.49 -1.37
CA ALA A 369 16.09 13.79 -2.71
C ALA A 369 16.27 12.61 -3.67
N VAL A 370 17.44 11.97 -3.65
CA VAL A 370 17.76 10.82 -4.51
C VAL A 370 16.81 9.65 -4.23
N LEU A 371 16.51 9.39 -2.95
CA LEU A 371 15.61 8.31 -2.56
C LEU A 371 14.16 8.57 -3.02
N ARG A 372 13.70 9.84 -2.98
CA ARG A 372 12.41 10.21 -3.57
C ARG A 372 12.40 10.03 -5.08
N THR A 373 13.46 10.42 -5.77
CA THR A 373 13.59 10.25 -7.21
C THR A 373 13.48 8.77 -7.60
N PHE A 374 14.13 7.87 -6.86
CA PHE A 374 13.97 6.42 -7.07
C PHE A 374 12.54 5.93 -6.88
N SER A 375 11.87 6.34 -5.80
CA SER A 375 10.45 6.02 -5.56
C SER A 375 9.55 6.55 -6.69
N GLN A 376 9.74 7.80 -7.14
CA GLN A 376 9.03 8.38 -8.28
C GLN A 376 9.24 7.59 -9.56
N ARG A 377 10.48 7.21 -9.87
CA ARG A 377 10.79 6.47 -11.09
C ARG A 377 10.18 5.08 -11.09
N LEU A 378 10.20 4.37 -9.96
CA LEU A 378 9.51 3.09 -9.80
C LEU A 378 7.99 3.21 -9.99
N SER A 379 7.36 4.16 -9.29
CA SER A 379 5.91 4.39 -9.42
C SER A 379 5.53 4.76 -10.84
N ARG A 380 6.31 5.64 -11.49
CA ARG A 380 6.09 6.09 -12.87
C ARG A 380 6.23 4.93 -13.85
N GLY A 381 7.30 4.16 -13.77
CA GLY A 381 7.53 3.00 -14.65
C GLY A 381 6.42 1.94 -14.52
N PHE A 382 5.91 1.72 -13.31
CA PHE A 382 4.78 0.81 -13.09
C PHE A 382 3.46 1.36 -13.63
N ASN A 383 3.21 2.66 -13.48
CA ASN A 383 2.05 3.32 -14.06
C ASN A 383 2.08 3.33 -15.59
N ASP A 384 3.25 3.55 -16.20
CA ASP A 384 3.46 3.46 -17.64
C ASP A 384 3.15 2.04 -18.15
N ALA A 385 3.58 1.01 -17.40
CA ALA A 385 3.27 -0.38 -17.70
C ALA A 385 1.76 -0.67 -17.68
N ILE A 386 1.04 -0.17 -16.66
CA ILE A 386 -0.42 -0.32 -16.52
C ILE A 386 -1.17 0.38 -17.66
N SER A 387 -0.83 1.63 -17.97
CA SER A 387 -1.57 2.40 -18.96
C SER A 387 -1.22 2.00 -20.40
N GLY A 388 0.06 1.84 -20.73
CA GLY A 388 0.53 1.48 -22.08
C GLY A 388 0.09 2.46 -23.17
N PHE A 389 0.41 3.75 -23.02
CA PHE A 389 0.00 4.78 -23.98
C PHE A 389 0.70 4.68 -25.33
N ASN A 390 -0.01 5.00 -26.42
CA ASN A 390 0.51 4.90 -27.78
C ASN A 390 1.55 5.99 -28.05
N ASP A 391 1.38 7.16 -27.42
CA ASP A 391 2.31 8.28 -27.48
C ASP A 391 3.71 7.89 -26.97
N ASP A 392 3.80 6.93 -26.04
CA ASP A 392 5.06 6.41 -25.50
C ASP A 392 5.60 5.20 -26.29
N GLY A 393 4.95 4.83 -27.40
CA GLY A 393 5.37 3.74 -28.29
C GLY A 393 4.82 2.36 -27.91
N TRP A 394 3.90 2.26 -26.95
CA TRP A 394 3.22 0.99 -26.63
C TRP A 394 2.18 0.62 -27.68
N SER A 395 2.07 -0.67 -27.97
CA SER A 395 0.98 -1.25 -28.76
C SER A 395 0.54 -2.59 -28.18
N ILE A 396 -0.76 -2.86 -28.22
CA ILE A 396 -1.32 -4.12 -27.73
C ILE A 396 -1.01 -5.23 -28.75
N MET A 397 -0.52 -6.37 -28.27
CA MET A 397 -0.26 -7.56 -29.09
C MET A 397 -1.54 -8.41 -29.20
N ALA A 398 -1.67 -9.16 -30.31
CA ALA A 398 -2.81 -10.06 -30.49
C ALA A 398 -2.86 -11.11 -29.35
N GLY A 399 -4.05 -11.28 -28.77
CA GLY A 399 -4.30 -12.27 -27.73
C GLY A 399 -4.29 -13.70 -28.25
N ASP A 400 -4.17 -14.67 -27.35
CA ASP A 400 -4.33 -16.10 -27.66
C ASP A 400 -5.79 -16.57 -27.66
N GLY A 401 -6.75 -15.62 -27.62
CA GLY A 401 -8.18 -15.88 -27.51
C GLY A 401 -8.72 -15.91 -26.07
N ILE A 402 -7.85 -15.78 -25.06
CA ILE A 402 -8.23 -15.67 -23.64
C ILE A 402 -7.93 -14.23 -23.18
N GLU A 403 -8.95 -13.49 -22.77
CA GLU A 403 -8.85 -12.06 -22.39
C GLU A 403 -8.42 -11.81 -20.93
N ASP A 404 -7.75 -12.77 -20.29
CA ASP A 404 -7.36 -12.70 -18.88
C ASP A 404 -6.09 -11.87 -18.62
N VAL A 405 -5.16 -11.85 -19.59
CA VAL A 405 -3.89 -11.12 -19.52
C VAL A 405 -3.69 -10.30 -20.80
N VAL A 406 -3.55 -8.98 -20.63
CA VAL A 406 -3.23 -8.07 -21.71
C VAL A 406 -1.71 -8.02 -21.88
N VAL A 407 -1.24 -8.24 -23.10
CA VAL A 407 0.18 -8.11 -23.45
C VAL A 407 0.34 -6.92 -24.39
N ALA A 408 1.21 -5.99 -24.01
CA ALA A 408 1.59 -4.85 -24.83
C ALA A 408 3.10 -4.87 -25.08
N CYS A 409 3.55 -4.39 -26.24
CA CYS A 409 4.95 -4.24 -26.53
C CYS A 409 5.28 -2.77 -26.78
N ASN A 410 6.44 -2.35 -26.30
CA ASN A 410 7.08 -1.11 -26.66
C ASN A 410 8.31 -1.46 -27.49
N SER A 411 8.28 -1.10 -28.77
CA SER A 411 9.42 -1.29 -29.67
C SER A 411 10.17 0.03 -29.77
N THR A 412 11.48 0.02 -29.48
CA THR A 412 12.39 1.18 -29.53
C THR A 412 12.60 1.76 -30.94
N LYS A 413 11.75 1.42 -31.92
CA LYS A 413 11.80 1.89 -33.32
C LYS A 413 11.68 3.41 -33.51
N LYS A 414 11.57 4.21 -32.44
CA LYS A 414 11.37 5.68 -32.49
C LYS A 414 12.38 6.51 -31.69
N ILE A 415 13.64 6.08 -31.54
CA ILE A 415 14.69 7.05 -31.18
C ILE A 415 15.04 7.87 -32.42
N ARG A 416 14.49 9.08 -32.48
CA ARG A 416 14.71 10.10 -33.51
C ARG A 416 16.04 10.80 -33.19
N ASN A 417 17.04 10.63 -34.06
CA ASN A 417 18.24 11.45 -34.23
C ASN A 417 18.81 12.16 -32.98
N VAL A 418 19.69 11.49 -32.23
CA VAL A 418 20.79 12.17 -31.54
C VAL A 418 22.09 11.67 -32.17
N SER A 419 22.60 12.43 -33.12
CA SER A 419 23.95 12.26 -33.63
C SER A 419 24.95 12.64 -32.54
N ASN A 420 25.64 11.66 -31.96
CA ASN A 420 27.10 11.66 -31.77
C ASN A 420 27.52 10.54 -30.80
N GLY A 421 28.37 9.63 -31.28
CA GLY A 421 29.07 8.67 -30.43
C GLY A 421 29.34 7.36 -31.16
N VAL A 422 30.50 7.28 -31.81
CA VAL A 422 31.01 6.09 -32.50
C VAL A 422 31.24 4.98 -31.47
N ASN A 423 30.71 3.79 -31.76
CA ASN A 423 30.83 2.49 -31.05
C ASN A 423 29.77 2.14 -29.99
N ALA A 424 28.56 1.82 -30.44
CA ALA A 424 27.73 0.79 -29.83
C ALA A 424 26.88 0.12 -30.91
N PHE A 425 27.05 -1.18 -31.14
CA PHE A 425 26.00 -1.99 -31.78
C PHE A 425 24.84 -2.04 -30.77
N GLU A 426 23.93 -1.08 -30.83
CA GLU A 426 22.70 -1.09 -30.03
C GLU A 426 21.85 -2.30 -30.45
N ALA A 427 21.65 -3.25 -29.54
CA ALA A 427 20.76 -4.38 -29.79
C ALA A 427 19.34 -3.86 -30.07
N LEU A 428 18.82 -4.17 -31.26
CA LEU A 428 17.44 -3.93 -31.65
C LEU A 428 16.51 -4.77 -30.76
N GLY A 429 16.08 -4.21 -29.64
CA GLY A 429 15.20 -4.83 -28.66
C GLY A 429 14.13 -3.86 -28.12
N GLY A 430 13.19 -4.36 -27.33
CA GLY A 430 12.12 -3.55 -26.73
C GLY A 430 11.72 -4.06 -25.35
N THR A 431 10.59 -3.57 -24.84
CA THR A 431 9.99 -4.06 -23.59
C THR A 431 8.61 -4.63 -23.86
N ILE A 432 8.32 -5.81 -23.34
CA ILE A 432 6.97 -6.39 -23.31
C ILE A 432 6.40 -6.20 -21.91
N CYS A 433 5.16 -5.75 -21.80
CA CYS A 433 4.42 -5.66 -20.57
C CYS A 433 3.27 -6.65 -20.60
N ALA A 434 3.21 -7.56 -19.64
CA ALA A 434 2.06 -8.40 -19.38
C ALA A 434 1.35 -7.91 -18.12
N LYS A 435 0.04 -7.65 -18.23
CA LYS A 435 -0.74 -7.04 -17.16
C LYS A 435 -2.14 -7.64 -17.04
N ALA A 436 -2.64 -7.69 -15.82
CA ALA A 436 -3.95 -8.24 -15.49
C ALA A 436 -4.56 -7.47 -14.31
N SER A 437 -5.89 -7.45 -14.23
CA SER A 437 -6.61 -6.94 -13.07
C SER A 437 -7.67 -7.94 -12.64
N MET A 438 -7.88 -8.09 -11.32
CA MET A 438 -8.92 -8.95 -10.77
C MET A 438 -9.58 -8.29 -9.55
N LEU A 439 -10.82 -8.68 -9.28
CA LEU A 439 -11.55 -8.27 -8.09
C LEU A 439 -11.24 -9.26 -6.95
N LEU A 440 -10.81 -8.73 -5.81
CA LEU A 440 -10.64 -9.46 -4.56
C LEU A 440 -11.82 -9.19 -3.64
N GLN A 441 -12.31 -10.24 -3.00
CA GLN A 441 -13.41 -10.17 -2.04
C GLN A 441 -12.93 -10.61 -0.66
N SER A 442 -13.23 -9.81 0.35
CA SER A 442 -12.89 -10.12 1.75
C SER A 442 -11.40 -10.37 1.95
N VAL A 443 -10.53 -9.65 1.24
CA VAL A 443 -9.07 -9.75 1.41
C VAL A 443 -8.53 -8.42 1.92
N PRO A 444 -7.95 -8.37 3.13
CA PRO A 444 -7.32 -7.16 3.64
C PRO A 444 -6.10 -6.76 2.78
N PRO A 445 -6.09 -5.58 2.13
CA PRO A 445 -5.01 -5.18 1.22
C PRO A 445 -3.62 -5.16 1.85
N ALA A 446 -3.51 -4.67 3.10
CA ALA A 446 -2.26 -4.60 3.84
C ALA A 446 -1.64 -5.99 4.06
N ILE A 447 -2.46 -6.97 4.43
CA ILE A 447 -2.01 -8.36 4.66
C ILE A 447 -1.52 -8.97 3.36
N LEU A 448 -2.26 -8.78 2.25
CA LEU A 448 -1.85 -9.30 0.95
C LEU A 448 -0.52 -8.71 0.49
N VAL A 449 -0.36 -7.38 0.56
CA VAL A 449 0.89 -6.71 0.15
C VAL A 449 2.05 -7.11 1.04
N ARG A 450 1.83 -7.25 2.37
CA ARG A 450 2.84 -7.77 3.30
C ARG A 450 3.25 -9.19 2.94
N PHE A 451 2.28 -10.08 2.65
CA PHE A 451 2.57 -11.44 2.23
C PHE A 451 3.40 -11.46 0.94
N LEU A 452 3.00 -10.70 -0.08
CA LEU A 452 3.72 -10.63 -1.36
C LEU A 452 5.17 -10.14 -1.17
N ARG A 453 5.38 -9.20 -0.24
CA ARG A 453 6.70 -8.68 0.13
C ARG A 453 7.56 -9.73 0.86
N GLU A 454 6.99 -10.43 1.83
CA GLU A 454 7.72 -11.32 2.74
C GLU A 454 7.92 -12.74 2.18
N HIS A 455 7.03 -13.19 1.29
CA HIS A 455 6.96 -14.55 0.75
C HIS A 455 7.11 -14.57 -0.77
N ARG A 456 8.14 -13.91 -1.32
CA ARG A 456 8.40 -13.86 -2.77
C ARG A 456 8.51 -15.25 -3.41
N SER A 457 9.14 -16.20 -2.73
CA SER A 457 9.31 -17.59 -3.19
C SER A 457 8.01 -18.33 -3.45
N GLU A 458 6.90 -17.91 -2.84
CA GLU A 458 5.59 -18.57 -2.96
C GLU A 458 4.86 -18.20 -4.26
N TRP A 459 5.27 -17.11 -4.92
CA TRP A 459 4.58 -16.60 -6.10
C TRP A 459 5.51 -16.25 -7.27
N ALA A 460 6.79 -15.98 -7.03
CA ALA A 460 7.76 -15.64 -8.07
C ALA A 460 8.62 -16.85 -8.46
N ASP A 461 8.94 -16.94 -9.76
CA ASP A 461 9.94 -17.88 -10.25
C ASP A 461 11.30 -17.18 -10.30
N TYR A 462 12.26 -17.63 -9.49
CA TYR A 462 13.59 -17.01 -9.45
C TYR A 462 14.36 -17.11 -10.78
N SER A 463 14.03 -18.08 -11.64
CA SER A 463 14.60 -18.13 -13.00
C SER A 463 14.16 -16.94 -13.84
N MET A 464 12.94 -16.45 -13.62
CA MET A 464 12.39 -15.26 -14.27
C MET A 464 13.01 -13.97 -13.73
N ASP A 465 13.23 -13.89 -12.42
CA ASP A 465 13.95 -12.76 -11.82
C ASP A 465 15.40 -12.69 -12.32
N ALA A 466 16.05 -13.84 -12.51
CA ALA A 466 17.37 -13.92 -13.12
C ALA A 466 17.38 -13.47 -14.59
N TYR A 467 16.35 -13.84 -15.37
CA TYR A 467 16.18 -13.33 -16.73
C TYR A 467 16.08 -11.81 -16.75
N LEU A 468 15.21 -11.23 -15.92
CA LEU A 468 15.00 -9.78 -15.83
C LEU A 468 16.27 -9.04 -15.40
N ALA A 469 16.99 -9.57 -14.41
CA ALA A 469 18.25 -9.02 -13.96
C ALA A 469 19.33 -9.08 -15.05
N SER A 470 19.49 -10.22 -15.73
CA SER A 470 20.47 -10.37 -16.80
C SER A 470 20.17 -9.43 -17.98
N ALA A 471 18.90 -9.29 -18.35
CA ALA A 471 18.48 -8.44 -19.46
C ALA A 471 18.78 -6.94 -19.23
N VAL A 472 18.90 -6.50 -17.98
CA VAL A 472 19.30 -5.12 -17.61
C VAL A 472 20.82 -4.95 -17.58
N LYS A 473 21.59 -6.02 -17.30
CA LYS A 473 23.06 -5.98 -17.16
C LYS A 473 23.82 -6.11 -18.49
N THR A 474 23.23 -6.74 -19.51
CA THR A 474 23.89 -7.00 -20.79
C THR A 474 23.10 -6.42 -21.95
N SER A 475 23.75 -5.62 -22.81
CA SER A 475 23.22 -5.18 -24.12
C SER A 475 23.04 -6.32 -25.14
N THR A 476 23.09 -7.57 -24.70
CA THR A 476 22.85 -8.79 -25.46
C THR A 476 22.01 -9.71 -24.57
N CYS A 477 20.69 -9.75 -24.83
CA CYS A 477 19.78 -10.71 -24.21
C CYS A 477 20.02 -12.08 -24.85
N SER A 478 21.08 -12.78 -24.43
CA SER A 478 21.17 -14.20 -24.74
C SER A 478 20.12 -14.91 -23.88
N PHE A 479 19.06 -15.44 -24.50
CA PHE A 479 18.12 -16.35 -23.85
C PHE A 479 18.94 -17.53 -23.34
N PRO A 480 19.26 -17.63 -22.03
CA PRO A 480 20.06 -18.73 -21.55
C PRO A 480 19.15 -19.94 -21.63
N GLY A 481 19.48 -20.91 -22.48
CA GLY A 481 18.73 -22.15 -22.55
C GLY A 481 18.59 -22.74 -21.15
N LEU A 482 17.36 -22.73 -20.61
CA LEU A 482 16.84 -23.38 -19.40
C LEU A 482 17.86 -24.21 -18.59
N ARG A 483 18.87 -23.57 -18.00
CA ARG A 483 19.62 -24.17 -16.89
C ARG A 483 19.14 -23.47 -15.64
N PRO A 484 18.35 -24.14 -14.78
CA PRO A 484 17.82 -23.52 -13.59
C PRO A 484 18.97 -23.13 -12.66
N MET A 485 19.21 -21.83 -12.52
CA MET A 485 20.03 -21.28 -11.44
C MET A 485 19.27 -21.54 -10.14
N ARG A 486 19.85 -22.30 -9.22
CA ARG A 486 19.20 -22.55 -7.92
C ARG A 486 19.49 -21.36 -7.00
N PHE A 487 18.42 -20.73 -6.54
CA PHE A 487 18.49 -19.76 -5.45
C PHE A 487 18.20 -20.47 -4.14
N SER A 488 18.85 -20.05 -3.06
CA SER A 488 18.70 -20.69 -1.74
C SER A 488 17.34 -20.45 -1.08
N GLY A 489 16.44 -19.69 -1.73
CA GLY A 489 15.20 -19.20 -1.14
C GLY A 489 15.40 -18.12 -0.07
N SER A 490 16.65 -17.78 0.30
CA SER A 490 16.98 -16.67 1.18
C SER A 490 16.88 -15.34 0.42
N GLN A 491 16.00 -14.46 0.87
CA GLN A 491 15.98 -13.06 0.47
C GLN A 491 16.44 -12.17 1.62
N ILE A 492 17.35 -11.24 1.34
CA ILE A 492 17.79 -10.23 2.32
C ILE A 492 17.14 -8.91 1.95
N ILE A 493 16.29 -8.39 2.85
CA ILE A 493 15.63 -7.09 2.69
C ILE A 493 16.40 -6.03 3.49
N MET A 494 16.91 -5.02 2.79
CA MET A 494 17.65 -3.89 3.36
C MET A 494 16.85 -2.58 3.21
N PRO A 495 16.33 -1.98 4.29
CA PRO A 495 15.59 -0.72 4.19
C PRO A 495 16.52 0.44 3.82
N LEU A 496 16.17 1.21 2.79
CA LEU A 496 16.90 2.39 2.34
C LEU A 496 16.31 3.69 2.90
N ALA A 497 14.98 3.85 2.77
CA ALA A 497 14.29 5.08 3.12
C ALA A 497 12.84 4.80 3.50
N HIS A 498 12.28 5.69 4.31
CA HIS A 498 10.85 5.78 4.55
C HIS A 498 10.41 7.25 4.48
N THR A 499 9.14 7.48 4.16
CA THR A 499 8.52 8.80 4.32
C THR A 499 8.34 9.11 5.81
N VAL A 500 8.19 10.39 6.15
CA VAL A 500 8.05 10.90 7.52
C VAL A 500 6.98 10.16 8.33
N GLU A 501 5.91 9.72 7.66
CA GLU A 501 4.77 9.01 8.26
C GLU A 501 4.82 7.48 8.04
N ASN A 502 5.94 6.94 7.56
CA ASN A 502 6.15 5.52 7.23
C ASN A 502 5.12 4.94 6.23
N GLU A 503 4.53 5.77 5.38
CA GLU A 503 3.53 5.32 4.39
C GLU A 503 4.16 4.64 3.18
N GLU A 504 5.33 5.13 2.77
CA GLU A 504 6.13 4.56 1.68
C GLU A 504 7.48 4.11 2.24
N ILE A 505 7.87 2.89 1.90
CA ILE A 505 9.14 2.29 2.29
C ILE A 505 9.88 1.89 1.02
N LEU A 506 11.12 2.35 0.89
CA LEU A 506 12.04 1.98 -0.18
C LEU A 506 13.10 1.05 0.37
N GLU A 507 13.30 -0.10 -0.28
CA GLU A 507 14.14 -1.20 0.18
C GLU A 507 14.96 -1.75 -0.98
N VAL A 508 16.09 -2.40 -0.67
CA VAL A 508 16.81 -3.27 -1.61
C VAL A 508 16.58 -4.71 -1.17
N VAL A 509 16.12 -5.54 -2.10
CA VAL A 509 16.00 -6.98 -1.92
C VAL A 509 17.15 -7.64 -2.66
N ARG A 510 18.01 -8.35 -1.92
CA ARG A 510 19.08 -9.16 -2.47
C ARG A 510 18.65 -10.62 -2.52
N LEU A 511 18.72 -11.22 -3.71
CA LEU A 511 18.49 -12.64 -3.95
C LEU A 511 19.85 -13.34 -4.13
N GLU A 512 20.17 -14.25 -3.21
CA GLU A 512 21.46 -14.96 -3.20
C GLU A 512 21.44 -16.18 -4.13
N GLY A 513 22.31 -16.15 -5.15
CA GLY A 513 22.50 -17.29 -6.06
C GLY A 513 23.41 -18.36 -5.45
N GLN A 514 23.08 -19.65 -5.62
CA GLN A 514 24.00 -20.73 -5.27
C GLN A 514 24.85 -21.16 -6.49
N PRO A 515 26.19 -21.26 -6.35
CA PRO A 515 27.04 -21.81 -7.40
C PRO A 515 26.86 -23.34 -7.50
N LEU A 516 26.63 -23.85 -8.72
CA LEU A 516 26.45 -25.28 -8.96
C LEU A 516 27.78 -26.05 -9.17
N SER A 517 28.91 -25.35 -9.40
CA SER A 517 30.23 -26.00 -9.61
C SER A 517 31.43 -25.07 -9.32
N HIS A 518 32.62 -25.65 -9.11
CA HIS A 518 33.86 -24.94 -8.75
C HIS A 518 34.43 -24.08 -9.91
N ASP A 519 34.01 -24.31 -11.15
CA ASP A 519 34.35 -23.54 -12.36
C ASP A 519 33.32 -22.43 -12.69
N GLU A 520 32.13 -22.44 -12.08
CA GLU A 520 31.04 -21.47 -12.31
C GLU A 520 30.93 -20.38 -11.22
N VAL A 521 31.92 -20.28 -10.33
CA VAL A 521 31.99 -19.25 -9.26
C VAL A 521 31.92 -17.82 -9.83
N LEU A 522 32.29 -17.61 -11.10
CA LEU A 522 32.19 -16.32 -11.79
C LEU A 522 30.77 -15.94 -12.26
N LEU A 523 29.82 -16.90 -12.27
CA LEU A 523 28.45 -16.72 -12.76
C LEU A 523 27.39 -16.68 -11.64
N SER A 524 27.72 -17.14 -10.43
CA SER A 524 26.85 -16.98 -9.26
C SER A 524 26.80 -15.52 -8.83
N ARG A 525 25.88 -14.75 -9.42
CA ARG A 525 25.70 -13.33 -9.12
C ARG A 525 24.43 -13.13 -8.32
N ASP A 526 24.57 -12.40 -7.22
CA ASP A 526 23.43 -11.88 -6.48
C ASP A 526 22.62 -10.94 -7.37
N ILE A 527 21.30 -11.01 -7.24
CA ILE A 527 20.38 -10.09 -7.89
C ILE A 527 19.92 -9.08 -6.86
N ASP A 528 20.23 -7.81 -7.12
CA ASP A 528 19.71 -6.70 -6.33
C ASP A 528 18.46 -6.14 -7.02
N MET A 529 17.37 -5.99 -6.27
CA MET A 529 16.14 -5.35 -6.72
C MET A 529 15.83 -4.16 -5.83
N LEU A 530 15.52 -3.03 -6.45
CA LEU A 530 14.94 -1.90 -5.75
C LEU A 530 13.44 -2.14 -5.59
N GLN A 531 12.92 -2.00 -4.37
CA GLN A 531 11.55 -2.30 -4.01
C GLN A 531 10.89 -1.12 -3.29
N LEU A 532 9.74 -0.68 -3.78
CA LEU A 532 8.86 0.32 -3.18
C LEU A 532 7.62 -0.37 -2.64
N CYS A 533 7.33 -0.14 -1.37
CA CYS A 533 6.15 -0.66 -0.68
C CYS A 533 5.30 0.49 -0.13
N THR A 534 3.97 0.39 -0.30
CA THR A 534 3.01 1.35 0.28
C THR A 534 1.90 0.63 1.04
N GLY A 535 1.52 1.16 2.21
CA GLY A 535 0.37 0.66 2.99
C GLY A 535 0.60 -0.67 3.73
N ILE A 536 1.81 -0.98 4.17
CA ILE A 536 2.11 -2.26 4.86
C ILE A 536 1.44 -2.37 6.24
N ASP A 537 1.19 -1.25 6.92
CA ASP A 537 0.53 -1.24 8.22
C ASP A 537 -0.99 -1.35 8.07
N GLU A 538 -1.61 -2.29 8.78
CA GLU A 538 -3.07 -2.46 8.84
C GLU A 538 -3.78 -1.21 9.39
N LYS A 539 -3.09 -0.40 10.19
CA LYS A 539 -3.62 0.87 10.71
C LYS A 539 -3.46 2.04 9.74
N SER A 540 -2.71 1.86 8.65
CA SER A 540 -2.52 2.91 7.66
C SER A 540 -3.81 3.14 6.87
N VAL A 541 -4.32 4.37 6.92
CA VAL A 541 -5.51 4.79 6.17
C VAL A 541 -5.07 5.13 4.74
N GLY A 542 -4.58 4.14 4.00
CA GLY A 542 -4.09 4.28 2.62
C GLY A 542 -5.20 4.10 1.58
N SER A 543 -5.14 4.86 0.50
CA SER A 543 -6.00 4.70 -0.69
C SER A 543 -5.46 3.70 -1.71
N SER A 544 -4.19 3.32 -1.60
CA SER A 544 -3.59 2.30 -2.47
C SER A 544 -2.44 1.58 -1.77
N PHE A 545 -2.41 0.27 -1.91
CA PHE A 545 -1.44 -0.63 -1.33
C PHE A 545 -0.61 -1.21 -2.47
N GLN A 546 0.71 -1.03 -2.44
CA GLN A 546 1.55 -1.33 -3.60
C GLN A 546 2.81 -2.05 -3.19
N LEU A 547 3.25 -2.97 -4.05
CA LEU A 547 4.56 -3.60 -4.05
C LEU A 547 5.11 -3.48 -5.46
N VAL A 548 6.02 -2.54 -5.69
CA VAL A 548 6.63 -2.27 -7.00
C VAL A 548 8.12 -2.49 -6.89
N PHE A 549 8.72 -3.20 -7.83
CA PHE A 549 10.15 -3.49 -7.82
C PHE A 549 10.75 -3.44 -9.21
N ALA A 550 12.05 -3.20 -9.29
CA ALA A 550 12.83 -3.27 -10.52
C ALA A 550 14.23 -3.84 -10.23
N PRO A 551 14.81 -4.66 -11.11
CA PRO A 551 16.21 -5.09 -10.97
C PRO A 551 17.15 -3.89 -11.10
N ILE A 552 18.21 -3.88 -10.31
CA ILE A 552 19.28 -2.88 -10.33
C ILE A 552 20.65 -3.58 -10.41
N ASP A 553 21.60 -2.97 -11.12
CA ASP A 553 22.99 -3.46 -11.19
C ASP A 553 23.93 -2.56 -10.37
N ASP A 554 23.82 -1.26 -10.57
CA ASP A 554 24.41 -0.20 -9.75
C ASP A 554 23.34 0.90 -9.51
N PHE A 555 23.64 1.93 -8.72
CA PHE A 555 22.80 3.12 -8.54
C PHE A 555 23.21 4.31 -9.45
N PRO A 556 23.27 4.21 -10.79
CA PRO A 556 23.42 5.40 -11.60
C PRO A 556 22.10 6.18 -11.62
N ASP A 557 22.19 7.50 -11.47
CA ASP A 557 21.01 8.38 -11.30
C ASP A 557 20.04 8.33 -12.51
N ASP A 558 20.48 7.89 -13.70
CA ASP A 558 19.70 7.95 -14.95
C ASP A 558 19.32 6.59 -15.58
N ALA A 559 19.68 5.43 -15.02
CA ALA A 559 19.39 4.14 -15.69
C ALA A 559 17.90 3.74 -15.69
N PRO A 560 17.31 3.32 -16.83
CA PRO A 560 15.88 3.01 -16.91
C PRO A 560 15.49 1.86 -15.96
N LEU A 561 14.45 2.08 -15.14
CA LEU A 561 13.93 1.07 -14.21
C LEU A 561 12.77 0.30 -14.83
N VAL A 562 12.99 -0.99 -15.11
CA VAL A 562 11.98 -1.91 -15.62
C VAL A 562 11.06 -2.33 -14.47
N SER A 563 10.06 -1.51 -14.18
CA SER A 563 9.24 -1.61 -12.97
C SER A 563 8.12 -2.64 -13.12
N SER A 564 8.04 -3.59 -12.20
CA SER A 564 7.01 -4.64 -12.14
C SER A 564 6.41 -4.72 -10.75
N GLY A 565 5.20 -5.26 -10.60
CA GLY A 565 4.62 -5.42 -9.27
C GLY A 565 3.12 -5.52 -9.20
N PHE A 566 2.61 -5.12 -8.03
CA PHE A 566 1.23 -5.29 -7.59
C PHE A 566 0.68 -3.99 -7.02
N ARG A 567 -0.59 -3.73 -7.30
CA ARG A 567 -1.36 -2.63 -6.69
C ARG A 567 -2.73 -3.14 -6.28
N VAL A 568 -3.08 -2.95 -5.01
CA VAL A 568 -4.39 -3.25 -4.46
C VAL A 568 -5.06 -1.93 -4.08
N ILE A 569 -6.24 -1.67 -4.63
CA ILE A 569 -7.05 -0.49 -4.29
C ILE A 569 -8.38 -0.96 -3.68
N PRO A 570 -8.69 -0.59 -2.43
CA PRO A 570 -10.00 -0.87 -1.84
C PRO A 570 -11.11 -0.06 -2.53
N LEU A 571 -12.24 -0.70 -2.76
CA LEU A 571 -13.43 -0.12 -3.39
C LEU A 571 -14.50 0.29 -2.36
N ASP A 572 -14.71 -0.55 -1.34
CA ASP A 572 -15.77 -0.34 -0.35
C ASP A 572 -15.17 0.00 1.02
N MET A 573 -15.22 1.28 1.38
CA MET A 573 -15.01 1.75 2.76
C MET A 573 -16.26 2.50 3.22
N LYS A 574 -17.42 1.85 3.14
CA LYS A 574 -18.62 2.33 3.83
C LYS A 574 -18.42 2.09 5.33
N THR A 575 -17.76 3.03 6.00
CA THR A 575 -18.04 3.22 7.42
C THR A 575 -19.47 3.72 7.48
N ASP A 576 -20.39 2.85 7.88
CA ASP A 576 -21.75 3.23 8.13
C ASP A 576 -21.77 4.45 9.06
N VAL A 577 -22.50 5.43 8.57
CA VAL A 577 -22.95 6.60 9.28
C VAL A 577 -23.64 6.09 10.54
N VAL A 578 -23.03 6.30 11.72
CA VAL A 578 -23.83 6.43 12.93
C VAL A 578 -24.80 7.56 12.62
N SER A 579 -26.07 7.20 12.41
CA SER A 579 -27.16 8.10 12.10
C SER A 579 -27.05 9.37 12.95
N SER A 580 -26.80 10.50 12.30
CA SER A 580 -26.98 11.84 12.86
C SER A 580 -28.48 12.03 13.17
N GLY A 581 -28.89 11.51 14.32
CA GLY A 581 -30.28 11.51 14.78
C GLY A 581 -30.43 11.37 16.30
N ARG A 582 -29.34 11.49 17.07
CA ARG A 582 -29.40 11.57 18.54
C ARG A 582 -28.67 12.80 19.06
N THR A 583 -29.12 13.96 18.61
CA THR A 583 -28.96 15.21 19.36
C THR A 583 -30.31 15.49 20.01
N LEU A 584 -30.54 14.90 21.18
CA LEU A 584 -31.49 15.31 22.22
C LEU A 584 -31.46 14.21 23.28
N ASP A 585 -30.52 14.32 24.22
CA ASP A 585 -30.80 14.26 25.66
C ASP A 585 -29.48 14.24 26.45
N LEU A 586 -28.84 15.40 26.58
CA LEU A 586 -27.67 15.59 27.45
C LEU A 586 -28.07 16.12 28.84
N ALA A 587 -29.38 16.12 29.16
CA ALA A 587 -29.90 16.65 30.43
C ALA A 587 -30.38 15.57 31.41
N SER A 588 -30.23 14.28 31.11
CA SER A 588 -30.66 13.17 31.99
C SER A 588 -29.54 12.46 32.77
N SER A 589 -28.31 12.99 32.79
CA SER A 589 -27.16 12.37 33.47
C SER A 589 -26.75 13.02 34.80
N LEU A 590 -27.74 13.46 35.58
CA LEU A 590 -27.54 13.85 36.98
C LEU A 590 -28.57 13.19 37.89
N GLU A 591 -28.61 11.85 37.96
CA GLU A 591 -29.12 11.17 39.16
C GLU A 591 -28.30 9.92 39.50
N VAL A 592 -28.02 9.81 40.79
CA VAL A 592 -27.20 8.81 41.48
C VAL A 592 -28.08 7.58 41.77
N GLY A 593 -27.68 6.36 41.35
CA GLY A 593 -28.32 5.14 41.86
C GLY A 593 -28.10 3.82 41.10
N SER A 594 -27.33 2.91 41.72
CA SER A 594 -27.44 1.44 41.76
C SER A 594 -27.64 0.56 40.50
N THR A 595 -26.62 -0.25 40.23
CA THR A 595 -26.62 -1.70 39.86
C THR A 595 -27.71 -2.29 38.95
N ALA A 596 -27.32 -2.71 37.73
CA ALA A 596 -27.51 -4.08 37.22
C ALA A 596 -26.84 -4.23 35.84
N ALA A 597 -26.01 -5.26 35.70
CA ALA A 597 -25.37 -5.63 34.45
C ALA A 597 -26.38 -6.28 33.47
N GLN A 598 -26.52 -5.70 32.28
CA GLN A 598 -26.92 -6.42 31.08
C GLN A 598 -26.00 -5.98 29.93
N ALA A 599 -24.97 -6.79 29.68
CA ALA A 599 -24.16 -6.70 28.47
C ALA A 599 -24.92 -7.40 27.34
N SER A 600 -25.67 -6.65 26.54
CA SER A 600 -26.04 -7.08 25.20
C SER A 600 -24.89 -6.73 24.26
N GLY A 601 -24.02 -7.70 24.00
CA GLY A 601 -22.95 -7.57 23.01
C GLY A 601 -23.53 -7.40 21.62
N ALA A 602 -23.37 -6.21 21.04
CA ALA A 602 -23.51 -6.01 19.62
C ALA A 602 -22.23 -6.53 18.95
N SER A 603 -22.38 -7.54 18.08
CA SER A 603 -21.32 -8.00 17.18
C SER A 603 -20.88 -6.86 16.25
N PRO A 604 -19.58 -6.75 15.90
CA PRO A 604 -19.17 -5.88 14.81
C PRO A 604 -19.63 -6.54 13.50
N ASP A 605 -20.65 -5.98 12.86
CA ASP A 605 -21.17 -6.48 11.58
C ASP A 605 -20.11 -6.46 10.47
N ASP A 606 -20.14 -7.55 9.68
CA ASP A 606 -19.27 -7.89 8.55
C ASP A 606 -19.15 -6.77 7.51
N CYS A 607 -18.01 -6.08 7.44
CA CYS A 607 -17.68 -5.19 6.34
C CYS A 607 -17.11 -6.02 5.18
N ASN A 608 -17.89 -6.19 4.12
CA ASN A 608 -17.52 -6.97 2.93
C ASN A 608 -16.49 -6.19 2.08
N VAL A 609 -15.21 -6.19 2.49
CA VAL A 609 -14.14 -5.39 1.85
C VAL A 609 -13.87 -5.90 0.44
N ARG A 610 -14.28 -5.13 -0.58
CA ARG A 610 -13.92 -5.37 -1.98
C ARG A 610 -12.69 -4.54 -2.35
N SER A 611 -11.78 -5.13 -3.11
CA SER A 611 -10.59 -4.45 -3.62
C SER A 611 -10.30 -4.88 -5.05
N VAL A 612 -9.62 -4.03 -5.82
CA VAL A 612 -9.09 -4.41 -7.14
C VAL A 612 -7.60 -4.62 -7.01
N LEU A 613 -7.13 -5.79 -7.43
CA LEU A 613 -5.72 -6.09 -7.61
C LEU A 613 -5.36 -5.87 -9.08
N THR A 614 -4.36 -5.03 -9.33
CA THR A 614 -3.72 -4.83 -10.62
C THR A 614 -2.30 -5.38 -10.56
N ILE A 615 -1.92 -6.17 -11.56
CA ILE A 615 -0.62 -6.82 -11.69
C ILE A 615 -0.01 -6.37 -13.03
N ALA A 616 1.25 -5.95 -13.03
CA ALA A 616 1.97 -5.64 -14.27
C ALA A 616 3.43 -6.07 -14.16
N PHE A 617 3.92 -6.79 -15.16
CA PHE A 617 5.30 -7.24 -15.26
C PHE A 617 5.89 -6.87 -16.62
N GLN A 618 7.10 -6.31 -16.59
CA GLN A 618 7.82 -5.86 -17.77
C GLN A 618 9.03 -6.75 -18.06
N PHE A 619 9.20 -7.12 -19.32
CA PHE A 619 10.21 -8.04 -19.83
C PHE A 619 10.96 -7.39 -21.00
N PRO A 620 12.24 -7.07 -20.85
CA PRO A 620 13.06 -6.70 -21.99
C PRO A 620 13.16 -7.88 -22.97
N TYR A 621 13.21 -7.60 -24.27
CA TYR A 621 13.31 -8.62 -25.32
C TYR A 621 14.19 -8.16 -26.49
N GLU A 622 14.80 -9.10 -27.19
CA GLU A 622 15.40 -8.87 -28.51
C GLU A 622 14.37 -9.12 -29.63
N LEU A 623 14.45 -8.36 -30.72
CA LEU A 623 13.43 -8.36 -31.79
C LEU A 623 13.06 -9.77 -32.30
N HIS A 624 14.02 -10.68 -32.38
CA HIS A 624 13.79 -12.05 -32.87
C HIS A 624 13.11 -12.98 -31.85
N LEU A 625 13.08 -12.60 -30.57
CA LEU A 625 12.44 -13.33 -29.47
C LEU A 625 11.10 -12.72 -29.05
N GLN A 626 10.62 -11.68 -29.74
CA GLN A 626 9.43 -10.92 -29.34
C GLN A 626 8.23 -11.82 -29.03
N ASP A 627 7.87 -12.72 -29.94
CA ASP A 627 6.71 -13.60 -29.76
C ASP A 627 6.93 -14.66 -28.67
N SER A 628 8.15 -15.18 -28.55
CA SER A 628 8.52 -16.14 -27.51
C SER A 628 8.48 -15.51 -26.11
N VAL A 629 9.01 -14.29 -25.97
CA VAL A 629 8.97 -13.54 -24.71
C VAL A 629 7.54 -13.12 -24.38
N ALA A 630 6.72 -12.75 -25.38
CA ALA A 630 5.32 -12.42 -25.16
C ALA A 630 4.51 -13.63 -24.64
N ALA A 631 4.71 -14.81 -25.22
CA ALA A 631 4.08 -16.04 -24.76
C ALA A 631 4.52 -16.42 -23.33
N MET A 632 5.82 -16.32 -23.05
CA MET A 632 6.39 -16.55 -21.72
C MET A 632 5.83 -15.55 -20.69
N ALA A 633 5.82 -14.26 -21.01
CA ALA A 633 5.34 -13.20 -20.12
C ALA A 633 3.87 -13.40 -19.75
N ARG A 634 3.06 -13.80 -20.72
CA ARG A 634 1.64 -14.14 -20.52
C ARG A 634 1.49 -15.32 -19.56
N GLN A 635 2.22 -16.41 -19.81
CA GLN A 635 2.16 -17.60 -18.96
C GLN A 635 2.65 -17.33 -17.54
N TYR A 636 3.68 -16.51 -17.39
CA TYR A 636 4.20 -16.11 -16.09
C TYR A 636 3.17 -15.30 -15.29
N VAL A 637 2.55 -14.29 -15.91
CA VAL A 637 1.50 -13.50 -15.24
C VAL A 637 0.29 -14.36 -14.89
N ARG A 638 -0.11 -15.34 -15.73
CA ARG A 638 -1.15 -16.32 -15.37
C ARG A 638 -0.80 -17.17 -14.17
N SER A 639 0.45 -17.63 -14.08
CA SER A 639 0.95 -18.37 -12.92
C SER A 639 0.87 -17.53 -11.65
N ILE A 640 1.31 -16.26 -11.72
CA ILE A 640 1.21 -15.31 -10.60
C ILE A 640 -0.24 -15.06 -10.22
N VAL A 641 -1.13 -14.81 -11.18
CA VAL A 641 -2.57 -14.63 -10.95
C VAL A 641 -3.14 -15.82 -10.17
N SER A 642 -2.79 -17.05 -10.57
CA SER A 642 -3.21 -18.26 -9.88
C SER A 642 -2.63 -18.35 -8.46
N ALA A 643 -1.34 -18.05 -8.27
CA ALA A 643 -0.71 -18.04 -6.95
C ALA A 643 -1.35 -17.01 -6.00
N VAL A 644 -1.56 -15.78 -6.48
CA VAL A 644 -2.18 -14.71 -5.69
C VAL A 644 -3.64 -15.04 -5.37
N GLN A 645 -4.38 -15.68 -6.27
CA GLN A 645 -5.73 -16.16 -5.98
C GLN A 645 -5.74 -17.21 -4.86
N ARG A 646 -4.83 -18.19 -4.89
CA ARG A 646 -4.69 -19.18 -3.80
C ARG A 646 -4.38 -18.51 -2.46
N VAL A 647 -3.43 -17.58 -2.44
CA VAL A 647 -3.07 -16.81 -1.24
C VAL A 647 -4.26 -15.99 -0.76
N SER A 648 -4.96 -15.31 -1.66
CA SER A 648 -6.14 -14.49 -1.35
C SER A 648 -7.24 -15.29 -0.64
N ILE A 649 -7.46 -16.54 -1.05
CA ILE A 649 -8.39 -17.46 -0.39
C ILE A 649 -7.92 -17.81 1.03
N ALA A 650 -6.61 -18.02 1.22
CA ALA A 650 -6.04 -18.37 2.52
C ALA A 650 -6.04 -17.20 3.53
N ILE A 651 -5.85 -15.96 3.06
CA ILE A 651 -5.79 -14.77 3.93
C ILE A 651 -7.14 -14.09 4.15
N SER A 652 -8.20 -14.55 3.49
CA SER A 652 -9.53 -14.00 3.68
C SER A 652 -10.02 -14.31 5.10
N PRO A 653 -10.51 -13.32 5.88
CA PRO A 653 -11.05 -13.59 7.21
C PRO A 653 -12.20 -14.58 7.06
N SER A 654 -12.07 -15.73 7.72
CA SER A 654 -13.17 -16.68 7.82
C SER A 654 -14.39 -15.94 8.37
N GLN A 655 -15.46 -15.84 7.56
CA GLN A 655 -16.76 -15.41 8.04
C GLN A 655 -17.06 -16.16 9.34
N SER A 656 -17.56 -15.41 10.32
CA SER A 656 -17.90 -15.80 11.69
C SER A 656 -18.19 -17.30 11.85
N GLY A 657 -17.53 -17.89 12.85
CA GLY A 657 -17.43 -19.32 13.09
C GLY A 657 -18.73 -20.10 12.85
N LEU A 658 -18.71 -20.89 11.78
CA LEU A 658 -19.48 -22.12 11.55
C LEU A 658 -19.23 -22.66 10.13
N ASN A 659 -18.71 -21.83 9.20
CA ASN A 659 -18.70 -22.16 7.77
C ASN A 659 -17.33 -22.07 7.05
N ALA A 660 -16.20 -21.88 7.76
CA ALA A 660 -14.87 -21.81 7.12
C ALA A 660 -14.44 -23.13 6.44
N GLY A 661 -14.88 -24.27 6.98
CA GLY A 661 -14.70 -25.58 6.34
C GLY A 661 -15.70 -25.86 5.20
N GLN A 662 -16.80 -25.12 5.11
CA GLN A 662 -17.85 -25.39 4.12
C GLN A 662 -17.49 -24.91 2.71
N ARG A 663 -16.76 -23.80 2.51
CA ARG A 663 -16.43 -23.36 1.15
C ARG A 663 -15.27 -24.11 0.49
N ILE A 664 -14.34 -24.67 1.27
CA ILE A 664 -13.26 -25.51 0.72
C ILE A 664 -13.79 -26.89 0.29
N LEU A 665 -14.88 -27.38 0.90
CA LEU A 665 -15.42 -28.73 0.68
C LEU A 665 -16.72 -28.77 -0.13
N SER A 666 -17.53 -27.70 -0.20
CA SER A 666 -18.73 -27.65 -1.08
C SER A 666 -18.40 -27.57 -2.58
N GLY A 667 -17.12 -27.57 -2.96
CA GLY A 667 -16.67 -27.52 -4.35
C GLY A 667 -16.15 -28.85 -4.94
N LEU A 668 -15.96 -29.91 -4.14
CA LEU A 668 -15.42 -31.19 -4.64
C LEU A 668 -16.25 -32.40 -4.18
N PRO A 669 -16.98 -33.09 -5.09
CA PRO A 669 -17.66 -34.36 -4.82
C PRO A 669 -16.70 -35.48 -4.34
N GLU A 670 -15.40 -35.32 -4.63
CA GLU A 670 -14.33 -36.28 -4.32
C GLU A 670 -14.01 -36.36 -2.82
N ALA A 671 -14.11 -35.26 -2.06
CA ALA A 671 -13.73 -35.24 -0.64
C ALA A 671 -14.74 -36.00 0.25
N ALA A 672 -16.03 -35.86 -0.04
CA ALA A 672 -17.09 -36.61 0.65
C ALA A 672 -17.01 -38.12 0.34
N THR A 673 -16.57 -38.46 -0.87
CA THR A 673 -16.35 -39.84 -1.31
C THR A 673 -15.13 -40.44 -0.63
N LEU A 674 -14.02 -39.69 -0.55
CA LEU A 674 -12.82 -40.10 0.18
C LEU A 674 -13.11 -40.34 1.66
N ALA A 675 -13.85 -39.46 2.33
CA ALA A 675 -14.20 -39.64 3.73
C ALA A 675 -14.98 -40.95 3.98
N ARG A 676 -15.89 -41.29 3.05
CA ARG A 676 -16.61 -42.57 3.07
C ARG A 676 -15.66 -43.75 2.91
N TRP A 677 -14.76 -43.71 1.93
CA TRP A 677 -13.77 -44.77 1.71
C TRP A 677 -12.83 -44.95 2.91
N ILE A 678 -12.39 -43.87 3.56
CA ILE A 678 -11.54 -43.93 4.76
C ILE A 678 -12.25 -44.71 5.87
N CYS A 679 -13.51 -44.36 6.17
CA CYS A 679 -14.27 -44.99 7.25
C CYS A 679 -14.66 -46.43 6.93
N GLN A 680 -15.09 -46.72 5.70
CA GLN A 680 -15.44 -48.07 5.26
C GLN A 680 -14.22 -49.00 5.24
N SER A 681 -13.07 -48.51 4.76
CA SER A 681 -11.84 -49.31 4.74
C SER A 681 -11.28 -49.55 6.14
N TYR A 682 -11.43 -48.58 7.06
CA TYR A 682 -11.09 -48.77 8.46
C TYR A 682 -11.93 -49.89 9.09
N HIS A 683 -13.26 -49.87 8.88
CA HIS A 683 -14.14 -50.94 9.35
C HIS A 683 -13.82 -52.28 8.71
N TYR A 684 -13.53 -52.30 7.41
CA TYR A 684 -13.19 -53.51 6.66
C TYR A 684 -11.90 -54.18 7.17
N HIS A 685 -10.85 -53.40 7.44
CA HIS A 685 -9.56 -53.94 7.87
C HIS A 685 -9.47 -54.20 9.38
N LEU A 686 -10.09 -53.35 10.21
CA LEU A 686 -9.94 -53.42 11.67
C LEU A 686 -11.16 -53.98 12.40
N GLY A 687 -12.30 -54.16 11.72
CA GLY A 687 -13.54 -54.70 12.32
C GLY A 687 -14.23 -53.77 13.32
N VAL A 688 -13.77 -52.52 13.46
CA VAL A 688 -14.28 -51.51 14.39
C VAL A 688 -14.70 -50.28 13.60
N GLU A 689 -15.80 -49.62 13.98
CA GLU A 689 -16.21 -48.36 13.36
C GLU A 689 -15.34 -47.19 13.85
N LEU A 690 -14.75 -46.43 12.92
CA LEU A 690 -13.99 -45.21 13.23
C LEU A 690 -14.92 -44.09 13.76
N LEU A 691 -16.16 -44.03 13.24
CA LEU A 691 -17.20 -43.07 13.60
C LEU A 691 -18.49 -43.83 13.90
N THR A 692 -19.14 -43.55 15.04
CA THR A 692 -20.29 -44.30 15.60
C THR A 692 -21.62 -44.18 14.84
N GLN A 693 -21.65 -43.66 13.60
CA GLN A 693 -22.88 -43.48 12.80
C GLN A 693 -22.58 -43.72 11.31
N SER A 694 -22.87 -44.92 10.80
CA SER A 694 -22.48 -45.37 9.45
C SER A 694 -23.50 -45.07 8.33
N ASP A 695 -24.67 -44.50 8.62
CA ASP A 695 -25.78 -44.35 7.64
C ASP A 695 -26.18 -42.89 7.35
N VAL A 696 -25.22 -41.96 7.42
CA VAL A 696 -25.46 -40.52 7.21
C VAL A 696 -24.86 -40.05 5.87
N ALA A 697 -25.54 -39.11 5.19
CA ALA A 697 -25.11 -38.51 3.93
C ALA A 697 -23.61 -38.11 3.93
N GLY A 698 -22.92 -38.27 2.79
CA GLY A 698 -21.45 -38.16 2.70
C GLY A 698 -20.84 -36.86 3.22
N GLU A 699 -21.58 -35.74 3.15
CA GLU A 699 -21.14 -34.46 3.72
C GLU A 699 -21.13 -34.45 5.26
N ALA A 700 -22.07 -35.14 5.90
CA ALA A 700 -22.11 -35.25 7.35
C ALA A 700 -20.96 -36.13 7.87
N LEU A 701 -20.64 -37.20 7.14
CA LEU A 701 -19.53 -38.10 7.46
C LEU A 701 -18.18 -37.39 7.31
N LEU A 702 -17.99 -36.60 6.25
CA LEU A 702 -16.83 -35.72 6.08
C LEU A 702 -16.71 -34.70 7.22
N LYS A 703 -17.82 -34.11 7.66
CA LYS A 703 -17.84 -33.18 8.80
C LYS A 703 -17.41 -33.85 10.10
N MET A 704 -17.87 -35.07 10.35
CA MET A 704 -17.48 -35.86 11.52
C MET A 704 -16.00 -36.25 11.47
N LEU A 705 -15.51 -36.70 10.31
CA LEU A 705 -14.10 -37.06 10.11
C LEU A 705 -13.17 -35.84 10.27
N TRP A 706 -13.58 -34.67 9.76
CA TRP A 706 -12.80 -33.43 9.86
C TRP A 706 -12.58 -32.98 11.31
N HIS A 707 -13.57 -33.20 12.19
CA HIS A 707 -13.53 -32.83 13.61
C HIS A 707 -13.20 -34.00 14.54
N TYR A 708 -12.71 -35.12 13.99
CA TYR A 708 -12.28 -36.26 14.78
C TYR A 708 -11.08 -35.88 15.66
N GLN A 709 -11.03 -36.40 16.90
CA GLN A 709 -10.07 -35.96 17.91
C GLN A 709 -8.64 -36.38 17.58
N ASP A 710 -8.47 -37.58 17.01
CA ASP A 710 -7.16 -38.09 16.61
C ASP A 710 -6.73 -37.51 15.25
N ALA A 711 -5.41 -37.36 15.07
CA ALA A 711 -4.83 -36.81 13.86
C ALA A 711 -4.85 -37.86 12.74
N ILE A 712 -5.61 -37.60 11.68
CA ILE A 712 -5.71 -38.48 10.51
C ILE A 712 -5.03 -37.81 9.32
N LEU A 713 -4.08 -38.51 8.71
CA LEU A 713 -3.38 -38.12 7.49
C LEU A 713 -3.58 -39.17 6.42
N CYS A 714 -3.73 -38.76 5.16
CA CYS A 714 -3.72 -39.67 4.02
C CYS A 714 -2.55 -39.33 3.09
N CYS A 715 -1.84 -40.35 2.61
CA CYS A 715 -0.76 -40.21 1.64
C CYS A 715 -0.88 -41.22 0.50
N SER A 716 -0.30 -40.89 -0.65
CA SER A 716 -0.33 -41.77 -1.83
C SER A 716 0.50 -43.04 -1.61
N PHE A 717 0.06 -44.14 -2.23
CA PHE A 717 0.78 -45.43 -2.20
C PHE A 717 1.78 -45.50 -3.38
N LYS A 718 2.83 -44.66 -3.33
CA LYS A 718 3.89 -44.55 -4.35
C LYS A 718 5.28 -44.67 -3.70
N GLU A 719 6.34 -44.84 -4.49
CA GLU A 719 7.74 -44.90 -3.99
C GLU A 719 8.11 -43.68 -3.12
N VAL A 720 7.57 -42.50 -3.45
CA VAL A 720 7.62 -41.30 -2.61
C VAL A 720 6.19 -40.89 -2.26
N PRO A 721 5.72 -41.19 -1.03
CA PRO A 721 4.36 -40.89 -0.62
C PRO A 721 4.18 -39.39 -0.38
N VAL A 722 3.13 -38.84 -1.00
CA VAL A 722 2.72 -37.43 -0.90
C VAL A 722 1.42 -37.37 -0.11
N PHE A 723 1.32 -36.47 0.86
CA PHE A 723 0.10 -36.30 1.63
C PHE A 723 -0.98 -35.63 0.79
N THR A 724 -2.16 -36.24 0.74
CA THR A 724 -3.30 -35.81 -0.08
C THR A 724 -4.45 -35.26 0.76
N PHE A 725 -4.55 -35.65 2.04
CA PHE A 725 -5.60 -35.21 2.94
C PHE A 725 -5.11 -35.24 4.39
N ALA A 726 -5.63 -34.33 5.22
CA ALA A 726 -5.48 -34.36 6.68
C ALA A 726 -6.76 -33.81 7.32
N ASN A 727 -7.19 -34.37 8.44
CA ASN A 727 -8.25 -33.76 9.24
C ASN A 727 -7.70 -32.57 10.06
N LYS A 728 -8.58 -31.84 10.76
CA LYS A 728 -8.16 -30.67 11.55
C LYS A 728 -7.05 -31.01 12.55
N ALA A 729 -7.21 -32.09 13.31
CA ALA A 729 -6.21 -32.54 14.28
C ALA A 729 -4.86 -32.88 13.61
N GLY A 730 -4.86 -33.46 12.40
CA GLY A 730 -3.64 -33.73 11.64
C GLY A 730 -2.94 -32.47 11.12
N LEU A 731 -3.69 -31.46 10.70
CA LEU A 731 -3.13 -30.16 10.32
C LEU A 731 -2.55 -29.42 11.53
N ASP A 732 -3.24 -29.46 12.66
CA ASP A 732 -2.79 -28.87 13.93
C ASP A 732 -1.53 -29.59 14.42
N MET A 733 -1.49 -30.93 14.35
CA MET A 733 -0.33 -31.76 14.71
C MET A 733 0.90 -31.42 13.86
N LEU A 734 0.73 -31.21 12.56
CA LEU A 734 1.82 -30.89 11.64
C LEU A 734 2.14 -29.39 11.55
N GLU A 735 1.41 -28.52 12.26
CA GLU A 735 1.52 -27.05 12.14
C GLU A 735 1.50 -26.58 10.66
N THR A 736 0.60 -27.17 9.86
CA THR A 736 0.53 -26.95 8.40
C THR A 736 -0.90 -26.66 7.92
N SER A 737 -1.05 -26.28 6.66
CA SER A 737 -2.35 -26.10 6.00
C SER A 737 -2.61 -27.23 5.00
N LEU A 738 -3.87 -27.44 4.61
CA LEU A 738 -4.22 -28.45 3.60
C LEU A 738 -3.49 -28.23 2.26
N VAL A 739 -3.13 -26.98 1.94
CA VAL A 739 -2.40 -26.61 0.72
C VAL A 739 -0.90 -26.94 0.85
N ALA A 740 -0.28 -26.58 1.97
CA ALA A 740 1.14 -26.87 2.23
C ALA A 740 1.39 -28.34 2.61
N LEU A 741 0.33 -29.12 2.83
CA LEU A 741 0.41 -30.55 3.14
C LEU A 741 1.09 -31.36 2.02
N GLN A 742 0.90 -30.98 0.75
CA GLN A 742 1.48 -31.68 -0.39
C GLN A 742 3.01 -31.50 -0.51
N ASP A 743 3.56 -30.45 0.12
CA ASP A 743 5.00 -30.15 0.14
C ASP A 743 5.75 -30.83 1.29
N LEU A 744 5.00 -31.49 2.18
CA LEU A 744 5.53 -32.32 3.25
C LEU A 744 5.78 -33.75 2.72
N THR A 745 7.00 -34.23 2.92
CA THR A 745 7.37 -35.62 2.64
C THR A 745 7.43 -36.41 3.94
N LEU A 746 7.25 -37.74 3.87
CA LEU A 746 7.44 -38.60 5.04
C LEU A 746 8.81 -38.43 5.70
N ASP A 747 9.85 -38.10 4.93
CA ASP A 747 11.21 -37.86 5.42
C ASP A 747 11.35 -36.63 6.32
N LYS A 748 10.46 -35.65 6.16
CA LYS A 748 10.43 -34.45 7.01
C LYS A 748 9.65 -34.68 8.30
N ILE A 749 8.70 -35.62 8.29
CA ILE A 749 7.80 -35.89 9.41
C ILE A 749 8.35 -37.00 10.32
N PHE A 750 8.89 -38.08 9.76
CA PHE A 750 9.46 -39.18 10.53
C PHE A 750 10.99 -39.13 10.52
N ASP A 751 11.57 -39.28 11.72
CA ASP A 751 13.00 -39.48 11.87
C ASP A 751 13.43 -40.85 11.29
N GLU A 752 14.75 -41.06 11.15
CA GLU A 752 15.32 -42.34 10.68
C GLU A 752 14.74 -43.60 11.39
N PRO A 753 14.59 -43.65 12.73
CA PRO A 753 14.00 -44.80 13.40
C PRO A 753 12.49 -44.94 13.14
N GLY A 754 11.71 -43.86 13.08
CA GLY A 754 10.29 -43.89 12.72
C GLY A 754 10.05 -44.39 11.29
N ARG A 755 10.89 -43.97 10.34
CA ARG A 755 10.86 -44.48 8.96
C ARG A 755 11.20 -45.96 8.91
N LYS A 756 12.25 -46.41 9.61
CA LYS A 756 12.60 -47.84 9.66
C LYS A 756 11.50 -48.70 10.25
N ALA A 757 10.80 -48.22 11.28
CA ALA A 757 9.64 -48.91 11.85
C ALA A 757 8.50 -49.03 10.82
N LEU A 758 8.14 -47.93 10.15
CA LEU A 758 7.13 -47.91 9.09
C LEU A 758 7.49 -48.86 7.93
N PHE A 759 8.72 -48.77 7.41
CA PHE A 759 9.18 -49.58 6.27
C PHE A 759 9.35 -51.06 6.62
N SER A 760 9.72 -51.41 7.86
CA SER A 760 9.82 -52.81 8.30
C SER A 760 8.47 -53.52 8.37
N GLU A 761 7.40 -52.76 8.58
CA GLU A 761 6.03 -53.26 8.75
C GLU A 761 5.16 -53.09 7.49
N ILE A 762 5.71 -52.48 6.42
CA ILE A 762 5.02 -52.31 5.13
C ILE A 762 4.63 -53.65 4.50
N SER A 763 5.41 -54.72 4.68
CA SER A 763 5.05 -56.05 4.18
C SER A 763 3.74 -56.56 4.79
N LYS A 764 3.51 -56.33 6.10
CA LYS A 764 2.25 -56.68 6.77
C LYS A 764 1.10 -55.77 6.32
N LEU A 765 1.36 -54.47 6.15
CA LEU A 765 0.37 -53.56 5.57
C LEU A 765 -0.04 -53.98 4.15
N VAL A 766 0.89 -54.52 3.35
CA VAL A 766 0.61 -55.03 2.00
C VAL A 766 -0.25 -56.30 2.05
N GLU A 767 0.02 -57.23 2.96
CA GLU A 767 -0.67 -58.53 3.06
C GLU A 767 -1.99 -58.47 3.85
N GLU A 768 -2.02 -57.78 5.00
CA GLU A 768 -3.14 -57.73 5.96
C GLU A 768 -3.98 -56.44 5.87
N GLY A 769 -3.51 -55.45 5.10
CA GLY A 769 -4.24 -54.21 4.79
C GLY A 769 -4.25 -53.15 5.89
N HIS A 770 -3.74 -53.46 7.08
CA HIS A 770 -3.53 -52.51 8.19
C HIS A 770 -2.30 -52.88 9.00
N VAL A 771 -1.77 -51.93 9.79
CA VAL A 771 -0.70 -52.18 10.75
C VAL A 771 -0.74 -51.20 11.92
N TYR A 772 -0.31 -51.67 13.09
CA TYR A 772 -0.14 -50.86 14.28
C TYR A 772 1.32 -50.49 14.46
N LEU A 773 1.58 -49.20 14.60
CA LEU A 773 2.90 -48.65 14.87
C LEU A 773 3.02 -48.31 16.36
N PRO A 774 4.16 -48.65 16.99
CA PRO A 774 4.40 -48.32 18.40
C PRO A 774 4.48 -46.79 18.61
N SER A 775 4.43 -46.36 19.88
CA SER A 775 4.63 -44.96 20.27
C SER A 775 5.91 -44.38 19.66
N GLY A 776 5.86 -43.14 19.20
CA GLY A 776 6.99 -42.51 18.52
C GLY A 776 6.97 -40.99 18.58
N VAL A 777 7.95 -40.39 17.91
CA VAL A 777 8.07 -38.94 17.76
C VAL A 777 8.13 -38.61 16.26
N CYS A 778 7.36 -37.60 15.85
CA CYS A 778 7.44 -37.00 14.52
C CYS A 778 7.79 -35.51 14.62
N MET A 779 8.11 -34.87 13.49
CA MET A 779 8.36 -33.43 13.41
C MET A 779 7.25 -32.72 12.64
N SER A 780 6.85 -31.56 13.14
CA SER A 780 5.92 -30.65 12.45
C SER A 780 6.60 -29.96 11.27
N GLY A 781 5.80 -29.36 10.38
CA GLY A 781 6.29 -28.53 9.27
C GLY A 781 7.09 -27.30 9.71
N MET A 782 6.95 -26.89 10.97
CA MET A 782 7.71 -25.80 11.61
C MET A 782 8.93 -26.30 12.41
N GLY A 783 9.20 -27.61 12.39
CA GLY A 783 10.36 -28.22 13.04
C GLY A 783 10.21 -28.49 14.54
N ARG A 784 8.98 -28.53 15.07
CA ARG A 784 8.72 -28.92 16.47
C ARG A 784 8.52 -30.43 16.60
N HIS A 785 8.99 -31.00 17.70
CA HIS A 785 8.79 -32.43 17.98
C HIS A 785 7.37 -32.69 18.51
N VAL A 786 6.75 -33.74 18.00
CA VAL A 786 5.42 -34.21 18.38
C VAL A 786 5.54 -35.66 18.81
N SER A 787 5.16 -35.98 20.04
CA SER A 787 5.06 -37.36 20.53
C SER A 787 3.65 -37.90 20.35
N PHE A 788 3.51 -39.19 20.04
CA PHE A 788 2.23 -39.90 19.98
C PHE A 788 2.33 -41.27 20.66
N ASP A 789 1.24 -41.72 21.28
CA ASP A 789 1.20 -42.99 22.03
C ASP A 789 1.09 -44.20 21.10
N GLN A 790 0.33 -44.07 20.02
CA GLN A 790 0.09 -45.14 19.05
C GLN A 790 -0.29 -44.55 17.70
N ALA A 791 0.12 -45.21 16.62
CA ALA A 791 -0.36 -44.89 15.28
C ALA A 791 -0.91 -46.13 14.57
N VAL A 792 -1.98 -45.95 13.80
CA VAL A 792 -2.61 -47.01 13.01
C VAL A 792 -2.55 -46.62 11.55
N ALA A 793 -2.00 -47.48 10.69
CA ALA A 793 -1.99 -47.29 9.25
C ALA A 793 -2.90 -48.32 8.57
N TRP A 794 -3.71 -47.91 7.60
CA TRP A 794 -4.55 -48.84 6.83
C TRP A 794 -4.74 -48.38 5.39
N LYS A 795 -4.96 -49.34 4.49
CA LYS A 795 -5.25 -49.07 3.08
C LYS A 795 -6.66 -48.50 2.95
N VAL A 796 -6.79 -47.46 2.15
CA VAL A 796 -8.08 -46.89 1.76
C VAL A 796 -8.44 -47.44 0.38
N LEU A 797 -9.51 -48.22 0.30
CA LEU A 797 -9.98 -48.87 -0.91
C LEU A 797 -11.04 -48.01 -1.61
N GLY A 798 -10.94 -47.88 -2.93
CA GLY A 798 -11.94 -47.25 -3.78
C GLY A 798 -13.12 -48.18 -4.11
N GLU A 799 -14.07 -47.70 -4.92
CA GLU A 799 -15.25 -48.49 -5.35
C GLU A 799 -14.88 -49.74 -6.18
N ASP A 800 -13.74 -49.73 -6.87
CA ASP A 800 -13.21 -50.84 -7.66
C ASP A 800 -12.34 -51.82 -6.85
N SER A 801 -12.31 -51.68 -5.52
CA SER A 801 -11.43 -52.43 -4.60
C SER A 801 -9.93 -52.22 -4.86
N SER A 802 -9.55 -51.19 -5.63
CA SER A 802 -8.16 -50.77 -5.78
C SER A 802 -7.71 -49.92 -4.58
N VAL A 803 -6.41 -49.93 -4.28
CA VAL A 803 -5.84 -49.10 -3.21
C VAL A 803 -5.72 -47.66 -3.69
N HIS A 804 -6.54 -46.78 -3.13
CA HIS A 804 -6.57 -45.36 -3.47
C HIS A 804 -5.46 -44.58 -2.75
N CYS A 805 -5.33 -44.76 -1.42
CA CYS A 805 -4.30 -44.15 -0.61
C CYS A 805 -4.04 -44.94 0.68
N LEU A 806 -3.03 -44.53 1.45
CA LEU A 806 -2.77 -44.99 2.81
C LEU A 806 -3.29 -43.95 3.78
N ALA A 807 -4.05 -44.36 4.80
CA ALA A 807 -4.45 -43.52 5.92
C ALA A 807 -3.62 -43.86 7.17
N LEU A 808 -3.23 -42.83 7.93
CA LEU A 808 -2.46 -42.87 9.17
C LEU A 808 -3.25 -42.11 10.23
N CYS A 809 -3.60 -42.76 11.35
CA CYS A 809 -4.24 -42.15 12.50
C CYS A 809 -3.29 -42.15 13.69
N PHE A 810 -3.02 -40.98 14.29
CA PHE A 810 -2.15 -40.80 15.46
C PHE A 810 -3.00 -40.48 16.68
N VAL A 811 -2.87 -41.31 17.71
CA VAL A 811 -3.66 -41.26 18.94
C VAL A 811 -2.85 -40.58 20.04
N ASN A 812 -3.51 -39.72 20.83
CA ASN A 812 -2.92 -38.99 21.96
C ASN A 812 -1.62 -38.23 21.62
N TRP A 813 -1.62 -37.52 20.50
CA TRP A 813 -0.45 -36.72 20.12
C TRP A 813 -0.34 -35.44 20.96
N SER A 814 0.89 -34.99 21.21
CA SER A 814 1.19 -33.72 21.89
C SER A 814 2.55 -33.17 21.50
N PHE A 815 2.72 -31.85 21.57
CA PHE A 815 4.02 -31.21 21.36
C PHE A 815 4.94 -31.46 22.55
N VAL A 816 6.20 -31.81 22.27
CA VAL A 816 7.27 -32.05 23.24
C VAL A 816 7.99 -30.76 23.62
#